data_AF-A0A6P1F446-F1
#
_entry.id   AF-A0A6P1F446-F1
#
_cell.length_a   1.000
_cell.length_b   1.000
_cell.length_c   1.000
_cell.angle_alpha   90.00
_cell.angle_beta   90.00
_cell.angle_gamma   90.00
#
_symmetry.space_group_name_H-M   'P 1'
#
loop_
_entity.id
_entity.type
_entity.pdbx_description
1 polymer ?
#
loop_
_entity_poly.entity_id
_entity_poly.type
_entity_poly.pdbx_seq_one_letter_code
_entity_poly.pdbx_strand_id
1 'polypeptide(L)'
;MVLGYVLAVVLAALLSVVFVRAFDARGPVWNGGWQLRVSGEATPGLRADELYRRLAALVEHRGIDLVRFVEDSDHPATVRHLFVAGDGAAAELLRDGYGAVDTSRTTTVEPLLDLGSLDPRGAYLVGGERDDAVAVLAVMEAEGWSGEVSPYASGIDVDTYREYGDLMRVLGVALLGVAVLVGAGTLLRSRAHGVQRLHGAGSIGILVAEWRHLARPVIALSVGGLAMLAGLLSTLNGLAQLPTIVGLFARLLGLLLLTAVVAHVLSIALTDGRRVIDQVKGEIDGWWVLVGVYAVRVPAVLVLLAVVAALGQSARVADIENRGREFWRTAGDAVTIGIRGYGGEDDYRAAIPGFAALIAAEASAGHVVLVEQSMGEERGVLLVDEGYLRAVEVTDGGGERITDVPDGAVTVLEPEGVPVERSRAAVAELRQWQEVQSAVSLPSPETVDLPVDERTIPAGQKLFTFRTSDHDPLATETMLEDPIVIVLPSVSVIAPSELFSALTRGAVVFTDPGSVAAAIEDRGLSEVVAFITPVAYQANEQYQRALGTHSINLIGLAGSAVVVLLTGLLAAMVLVEKDRRRAFVHHFSGLGPLSAHRTGLLLEGVLLAATLVLAVAPMWFRDPRDVQTVLDLGTVDTSTFVIEQTALAVTVTVLSGALLVACLGLAHVRAARSRSVDS
;
A
#
# COMPACT_ATOMS: atom_id res chain seq x y z
N MET A 1 -20.24 -13.62 -22.83
CA MET A 1 -19.13 -13.13 -23.69
C MET A 1 -19.07 -11.61 -23.72
N VAL A 2 -20.08 -10.89 -24.23
CA VAL A 2 -20.12 -9.41 -24.24
C VAL A 2 -19.88 -8.80 -22.85
N LEU A 3 -20.46 -9.37 -21.79
CA LEU A 3 -20.25 -8.93 -20.41
C LEU A 3 -18.77 -8.93 -19.97
N GLY A 4 -17.96 -9.88 -20.44
CA GLY A 4 -16.52 -9.92 -20.12
C GLY A 4 -15.74 -8.78 -20.77
N TYR A 5 -16.13 -8.37 -21.99
CA TYR A 5 -15.56 -7.21 -22.67
C TYR A 5 -16.02 -5.89 -22.06
N VAL A 6 -17.29 -5.79 -21.62
CA VAL A 6 -17.77 -4.64 -20.85
C VAL A 6 -16.97 -4.49 -19.56
N LEU A 7 -16.79 -5.59 -18.82
CA LEU A 7 -15.99 -5.60 -17.60
C LEU A 7 -14.55 -5.14 -17.86
N ALA A 8 -13.92 -5.62 -18.95
CA ALA A 8 -12.57 -5.20 -19.32
C ALA A 8 -12.45 -3.68 -19.52
N VAL A 9 -13.40 -3.07 -20.21
CA VAL A 9 -13.43 -1.60 -20.44
C VAL A 9 -13.62 -0.84 -19.13
N VAL A 10 -14.60 -1.24 -18.31
CA VAL A 10 -14.89 -0.56 -17.03
C VAL A 10 -13.70 -0.66 -16.08
N LEU A 11 -13.10 -1.86 -15.94
CA LEU A 11 -11.96 -2.06 -15.05
C LEU A 11 -10.71 -1.33 -15.55
N ALA A 12 -10.44 -1.32 -16.86
CA ALA A 12 -9.35 -0.52 -17.41
C ALA A 12 -9.51 0.97 -17.09
N ALA A 13 -10.71 1.52 -17.22
CA ALA A 13 -10.99 2.92 -16.92
C ALA A 13 -10.79 3.24 -15.44
N LEU A 14 -11.41 2.46 -14.55
CA LEU A 14 -11.30 2.65 -13.10
C LEU A 14 -9.86 2.51 -12.61
N LEU A 15 -9.17 1.43 -13.00
CA LEU A 15 -7.79 1.20 -12.58
C LEU A 15 -6.88 2.31 -13.08
N SER A 16 -7.02 2.76 -14.34
CA SER A 16 -6.17 3.83 -14.86
C SER A 16 -6.22 5.12 -14.04
N VAL A 17 -7.42 5.55 -13.60
CA VAL A 17 -7.58 6.74 -12.76
C VAL A 17 -7.00 6.52 -11.36
N VAL A 18 -7.31 5.38 -10.74
CA VAL A 18 -6.84 5.08 -9.38
C VAL A 18 -5.31 4.98 -9.33
N PHE A 19 -4.68 4.34 -10.32
CA PHE A 19 -3.22 4.23 -10.42
C PHE A 19 -2.56 5.61 -10.57
N VAL A 20 -3.04 6.44 -11.51
CA VAL A 20 -2.44 7.76 -11.73
C VAL A 20 -2.65 8.66 -10.51
N ARG A 21 -3.83 8.62 -9.87
CA ARG A 21 -4.08 9.36 -8.63
C ARG A 21 -3.15 8.91 -7.50
N ALA A 22 -2.96 7.61 -7.32
CA ALA A 22 -2.07 7.07 -6.29
C ALA A 22 -0.60 7.43 -6.54
N PHE A 23 -0.20 7.57 -7.81
CA PHE A 23 1.12 8.05 -8.19
C PHE A 23 1.27 9.55 -7.92
N ASP A 24 0.30 10.37 -8.35
CA ASP A 24 0.28 11.82 -8.13
C ASP A 24 0.32 12.22 -6.65
N ALA A 25 -0.31 11.41 -5.79
CA ALA A 25 -0.29 11.58 -4.35
C ALA A 25 1.08 11.27 -3.68
N ARG A 26 2.05 10.68 -4.40
CA ARG A 26 3.41 10.45 -3.87
C ARG A 26 4.45 11.41 -4.48
N GLY A 27 4.19 11.92 -5.68
CA GLY A 27 5.07 12.84 -6.38
C GLY A 27 4.42 13.34 -7.67
N PRO A 28 5.00 14.36 -8.33
CA PRO A 28 4.44 14.85 -9.59
C PRO A 28 4.50 13.78 -10.68
N VAL A 29 3.43 13.65 -11.46
CA VAL A 29 3.38 12.79 -12.64
C VAL A 29 4.27 13.42 -13.71
N TRP A 30 5.41 12.78 -13.98
CA TRP A 30 6.42 13.27 -14.94
C TRP A 30 6.75 12.21 -15.99
N ASN A 31 6.58 12.58 -17.26
CA ASN A 31 6.84 11.70 -18.40
C ASN A 31 8.22 11.93 -19.04
N GLY A 32 9.09 12.76 -18.43
CA GLY A 32 10.39 13.13 -19.01
C GLY A 32 11.52 12.11 -18.83
N GLY A 33 11.32 11.04 -18.05
CA GLY A 33 12.17 9.85 -18.12
C GLY A 33 13.13 9.61 -16.97
N TRP A 34 13.69 10.65 -16.35
CA TRP A 34 14.82 10.48 -15.41
C TRP A 34 14.65 11.27 -14.12
N GLN A 35 15.16 10.71 -13.03
CA GLN A 35 15.25 11.37 -11.74
C GLN A 35 16.72 11.40 -11.30
N LEU A 36 17.14 12.55 -10.78
CA LEU A 36 18.39 12.72 -10.08
C LEU A 36 18.07 12.85 -8.59
N ARG A 37 18.80 12.13 -7.75
CA ARG A 37 18.84 12.38 -6.32
C ARG A 37 20.20 12.97 -6.00
N VAL A 38 20.21 14.23 -5.62
CA VAL A 38 21.43 15.00 -5.32
C VAL A 38 21.56 15.11 -3.81
N SER A 39 22.69 14.65 -3.28
CA SER A 39 23.03 14.62 -1.86
C SER A 39 24.53 14.84 -1.65
N GLY A 40 24.98 14.86 -0.40
CA GLY A 40 26.40 14.80 -0.04
C GLY A 40 26.94 16.04 0.66
N GLU A 41 28.21 15.92 1.07
CA GLU A 41 29.01 16.90 1.81
C GLU A 41 29.76 17.79 0.82
N ALA A 42 29.05 18.70 0.15
CA ALA A 42 29.73 19.68 -0.68
C ALA A 42 30.17 20.87 0.17
N THR A 43 31.45 21.24 0.10
CA THR A 43 31.82 22.65 0.27
C THR A 43 31.59 23.30 -1.09
N PRO A 44 30.51 24.06 -1.31
CA PRO A 44 30.10 24.40 -2.66
C PRO A 44 31.16 25.25 -3.36
N GLY A 45 31.60 24.83 -4.55
CA GLY A 45 32.46 25.65 -5.41
C GLY A 45 31.77 26.94 -5.88
N LEU A 46 30.43 26.93 -5.87
CA LEU A 46 29.55 28.01 -6.26
C LEU A 46 28.39 28.18 -5.31
N ARG A 47 27.86 29.42 -5.27
CA ARG A 47 26.58 29.71 -4.65
C ARG A 47 25.44 29.03 -5.41
N ALA A 48 24.40 28.63 -4.69
CA ALA A 48 23.24 27.92 -5.27
C ALA A 48 22.57 28.70 -6.42
N ASP A 49 22.45 30.03 -6.29
CA ASP A 49 21.85 30.89 -7.31
C ASP A 49 22.64 30.90 -8.63
N GLU A 50 23.97 30.79 -8.55
CA GLU A 50 24.84 30.66 -9.73
C GLU A 50 24.73 29.25 -10.33
N LEU A 51 24.60 28.22 -9.50
CA LEU A 51 24.38 26.86 -9.97
C LEU A 51 23.05 26.74 -10.72
N TYR A 52 21.94 27.29 -10.21
CA TYR A 52 20.66 27.27 -10.93
C TYR A 52 20.72 28.03 -12.26
N ARG A 53 21.48 29.14 -12.32
CA ARG A 53 21.73 29.85 -13.58
C ARG A 53 22.51 28.98 -14.58
N ARG A 54 23.53 28.24 -14.13
CA ARG A 54 24.25 27.28 -14.98
C ARG A 54 23.38 26.12 -15.44
N LEU A 55 22.55 25.59 -14.55
CA LEU A 55 21.60 24.53 -14.90
C LEU A 55 20.58 25.03 -15.92
N ALA A 56 20.00 26.23 -15.72
CA ALA A 56 19.10 26.85 -16.68
C ALA A 56 19.77 27.06 -18.05
N ALA A 57 21.03 27.51 -18.07
CA ALA A 57 21.79 27.65 -19.33
C ALA A 57 22.09 26.31 -20.01
N LEU A 58 22.39 25.25 -19.25
CA LEU A 58 22.56 23.89 -19.79
C LEU A 58 21.25 23.39 -20.41
N VAL A 59 20.14 23.62 -19.70
CA VAL A 59 18.79 23.25 -20.10
C VAL A 59 18.42 23.91 -21.43
N GLU A 60 18.64 25.22 -21.55
CA GLU A 60 18.45 25.98 -22.79
C GLU A 60 19.36 25.49 -23.92
N HIS A 61 20.65 25.25 -23.63
CA HIS A 61 21.62 24.82 -24.64
C HIS A 61 21.32 23.44 -25.22
N ARG A 62 20.86 22.50 -24.38
CA ARG A 62 20.54 21.13 -24.79
C ARG A 62 19.08 20.95 -25.22
N GLY A 63 18.22 21.92 -24.97
CA GLY A 63 16.78 21.81 -25.25
C GLY A 63 16.11 20.72 -24.42
N ILE A 64 16.51 20.58 -23.15
CA ILE A 64 15.96 19.60 -22.20
C ILE A 64 14.98 20.28 -21.25
N ASP A 65 14.26 19.50 -20.45
CA ASP A 65 13.44 20.02 -19.35
C ASP A 65 14.05 19.61 -18.00
N LEU A 66 14.01 20.51 -17.02
CA LEU A 66 14.43 20.27 -15.65
C LEU A 66 13.33 20.72 -14.70
N VAL A 67 12.93 19.84 -13.79
CA VAL A 67 11.94 20.12 -12.75
C VAL A 67 12.53 19.77 -11.41
N ARG A 68 12.41 20.67 -10.44
CA ARG A 68 12.78 20.42 -9.05
C ARG A 68 11.52 20.42 -8.20
N PHE A 69 11.36 19.36 -7.42
CA PHE A 69 10.29 19.25 -6.43
C PHE A 69 10.77 19.77 -5.08
N VAL A 70 10.00 20.68 -4.48
CA VAL A 70 10.26 21.24 -3.15
C VAL A 70 8.95 21.21 -2.37
N GLU A 71 9.00 20.69 -1.15
CA GLU A 71 7.88 20.72 -0.22
C GLU A 71 7.71 22.13 0.36
N ASP A 72 6.47 22.54 0.60
CA ASP A 72 6.20 23.81 1.28
C ASP A 72 6.63 23.70 2.76
N SER A 73 7.32 24.71 3.29
CA SER A 73 7.81 24.68 4.67
C SER A 73 6.67 24.76 5.69
N ASP A 74 5.59 25.45 5.34
CA ASP A 74 4.50 25.82 6.25
C ASP A 74 3.33 24.84 6.13
N HIS A 75 3.07 24.35 4.92
CA HIS A 75 1.95 23.50 4.56
C HIS A 75 2.39 22.27 3.72
N PRO A 76 3.42 21.52 4.13
CA PRO A 76 4.09 20.46 3.33
C PRO A 76 3.13 19.40 2.79
N ALA A 77 2.05 19.16 3.51
CA ALA A 77 1.11 18.09 3.16
C ALA A 77 -0.04 18.53 2.24
N THR A 78 -0.27 19.84 2.10
CA THR A 78 -1.32 20.39 1.21
C THR A 78 -0.77 21.22 0.07
N VAL A 79 0.47 21.69 0.15
CA VAL A 79 1.10 22.53 -0.86
C VAL A 79 2.45 21.92 -1.24
N ARG A 80 2.71 21.85 -2.54
CA ARG A 80 4.03 21.51 -3.09
C ARG A 80 4.40 22.46 -4.22
N HIS A 81 5.71 22.68 -4.37
CA HIS A 81 6.27 23.58 -5.37
C HIS A 81 7.06 22.82 -6.41
N LEU A 82 6.79 23.11 -7.68
CA LEU A 82 7.58 22.63 -8.82
C LEU A 82 8.33 23.81 -9.44
N PHE A 83 9.66 23.78 -9.33
CA PHE A 83 10.53 24.77 -9.94
C PHE A 83 11.07 24.25 -11.25
N VAL A 84 10.78 24.91 -12.36
CA VAL A 84 10.99 24.32 -13.70
C VAL A 84 11.80 25.22 -14.64
N ALA A 85 12.60 24.60 -15.50
CA ALA A 85 13.31 25.25 -16.60
C ALA A 85 13.26 24.36 -17.84
N GLY A 86 13.12 24.96 -19.01
CA GLY A 86 13.05 24.27 -20.29
C GLY A 86 11.95 24.83 -21.18
N ASP A 87 12.05 24.55 -22.47
CA ASP A 87 11.12 25.04 -23.49
C ASP A 87 10.05 24.00 -23.88
N GLY A 88 10.12 22.80 -23.31
CA GLY A 88 9.22 21.68 -23.58
C GLY A 88 8.10 21.56 -22.55
N ALA A 89 8.04 20.40 -21.88
CA ALA A 89 7.03 20.12 -20.86
C ALA A 89 7.14 21.08 -19.66
N ALA A 90 8.34 21.57 -19.35
CA ALA A 90 8.53 22.58 -18.31
C ALA A 90 7.84 23.92 -18.66
N ALA A 91 7.93 24.36 -19.92
CA ALA A 91 7.26 25.59 -20.37
C ALA A 91 5.73 25.46 -20.38
N GLU A 92 5.19 24.27 -20.68
CA GLU A 92 3.76 23.99 -20.54
C GLU A 92 3.32 24.08 -19.08
N LEU A 93 4.10 23.50 -18.15
CA LEU A 93 3.83 23.60 -16.71
C LEU A 93 3.83 25.05 -16.20
N LEU A 94 4.75 25.91 -16.68
CA LEU A 94 4.77 27.34 -16.30
C LEU A 94 3.53 28.09 -16.80
N ARG A 95 3.04 27.74 -17.99
CA ARG A 95 1.93 28.45 -18.64
C ARG A 95 0.58 28.02 -18.08
N ASP A 96 0.39 26.71 -17.97
CA ASP A 96 -0.91 26.10 -17.70
C ASP A 96 -1.03 25.62 -16.24
N GLY A 97 0.08 25.64 -15.49
CA GLY A 97 0.17 25.08 -14.14
C GLY A 97 0.28 23.55 -14.14
N TYR A 98 0.35 22.95 -12.95
CA TYR A 98 0.34 21.50 -12.82
C TYR A 98 -1.09 20.97 -12.77
N GLY A 99 -1.46 20.17 -13.78
CA GLY A 99 -2.72 19.44 -13.78
C GLY A 99 -2.73 18.30 -12.76
N ALA A 100 -3.20 18.55 -11.54
CA ALA A 100 -3.32 17.53 -10.51
C ALA A 100 -4.48 16.56 -10.76
N VAL A 101 -4.25 15.27 -10.50
CA VAL A 101 -5.29 14.23 -10.43
C VAL A 101 -5.76 14.07 -8.99
N ASP A 102 -4.86 14.18 -8.02
CA ASP A 102 -5.23 14.27 -6.62
C ASP A 102 -5.47 15.73 -6.21
N THR A 103 -6.75 16.08 -6.05
CA THR A 103 -7.17 17.44 -5.71
C THR A 103 -7.03 17.76 -4.21
N SER A 104 -6.47 16.84 -3.42
CA SER A 104 -6.21 17.06 -2.00
C SER A 104 -5.00 17.97 -1.75
N ARG A 105 -4.15 18.18 -2.77
CA ARG A 105 -2.97 19.03 -2.72
C ARG A 105 -2.97 20.08 -3.82
N THR A 106 -2.47 21.26 -3.49
CA THR A 106 -2.20 22.34 -4.42
C THR A 106 -0.75 22.21 -4.90
N THR A 107 -0.55 22.33 -6.21
CA THR A 107 0.79 22.32 -6.81
C THR A 107 1.02 23.66 -7.49
N THR A 108 1.99 24.42 -6.98
CA THR A 108 2.46 25.66 -7.60
C THR A 108 3.59 25.33 -8.57
N VAL A 109 3.69 26.11 -9.64
CA VAL A 109 4.76 25.97 -10.63
C VAL A 109 5.42 27.32 -10.82
N GLU A 110 6.74 27.35 -10.64
CA GLU A 110 7.55 28.57 -10.70
C GLU A 110 8.81 28.34 -11.54
N PRO A 111 9.41 29.40 -12.13
CA PRO A 111 10.69 29.31 -12.80
C PRO A 111 11.80 28.76 -11.89
N LEU A 112 12.70 27.93 -12.43
CA LEU A 112 13.83 27.36 -11.67
C LEU A 112 14.67 28.42 -10.95
N LEU A 113 14.81 29.60 -11.55
CA LEU A 113 15.62 30.68 -11.00
C LEU A 113 15.01 31.32 -9.75
N ASP A 114 13.72 31.12 -9.49
CA ASP A 114 13.03 31.63 -8.30
C ASP A 114 13.39 30.82 -7.05
N LEU A 115 14.07 29.68 -7.20
CA LEU A 115 14.74 28.97 -6.10
C LEU A 115 15.76 29.85 -5.37
N GLY A 116 16.31 30.87 -6.02
CA GLY A 116 17.24 31.81 -5.43
C GLY A 116 18.44 31.11 -4.78
N SER A 117 18.60 31.27 -3.47
CA SER A 117 19.68 30.68 -2.69
C SER A 117 19.32 29.35 -2.02
N LEU A 118 18.17 28.73 -2.36
CA LEU A 118 17.80 27.44 -1.79
C LEU A 118 18.91 26.40 -2.04
N ASP A 119 19.21 25.57 -1.07
CA ASP A 119 20.18 24.47 -1.17
C ASP A 119 19.94 23.62 -2.44
N PRO A 120 20.93 23.32 -3.30
CA PRO A 120 20.77 22.49 -4.49
C PRO A 120 20.51 21.00 -4.26
N ARG A 121 20.63 20.48 -3.04
CA ARG A 121 20.35 19.07 -2.76
C ARG A 121 18.86 18.77 -2.85
N GLY A 122 18.51 17.58 -3.31
CA GLY A 122 17.11 17.20 -3.53
C GLY A 122 16.86 16.28 -4.72
N ALA A 123 15.57 16.07 -5.00
CA ALA A 123 15.12 15.34 -6.17
C ALA A 123 14.86 16.29 -7.35
N TYR A 124 15.49 15.97 -8.48
CA TYR A 124 15.25 16.62 -9.77
C TYR A 124 14.70 15.62 -10.75
N LEU A 125 13.82 16.08 -11.63
CA LEU A 125 13.29 15.33 -12.75
C LEU A 125 13.82 15.95 -14.02
N VAL A 126 14.39 15.14 -14.89
CA VAL A 126 14.95 15.59 -16.17
C VAL A 126 14.13 14.99 -17.30
N GLY A 127 13.77 15.85 -18.24
CA GLY A 127 13.14 15.51 -19.51
C GLY A 127 14.19 15.41 -20.60
N GLY A 128 14.41 14.21 -21.13
CA GLY A 128 15.42 13.98 -22.16
C GLY A 128 15.96 12.55 -22.15
N GLU A 129 17.15 12.37 -22.74
CA GLU A 129 17.84 11.08 -22.71
C GLU A 129 18.64 10.90 -21.42
N ARG A 130 19.10 9.68 -21.14
CA ARG A 130 19.92 9.40 -19.94
C ARG A 130 21.15 10.29 -19.89
N ASP A 131 21.77 10.53 -21.03
CA ASP A 131 22.99 11.33 -21.17
C ASP A 131 22.75 12.81 -20.84
N ASP A 132 21.51 13.28 -20.88
CA ASP A 132 21.12 14.61 -20.43
C ASP A 132 21.00 14.68 -18.92
N ALA A 133 20.36 13.68 -18.31
CA ALA A 133 20.31 13.57 -16.85
C ALA A 133 21.71 13.43 -16.25
N VAL A 134 22.60 12.66 -16.88
CA VAL A 134 24.01 12.55 -16.48
C VAL A 134 24.75 13.87 -16.66
N ALA A 135 24.46 14.65 -17.71
CA ALA A 135 25.08 15.95 -17.90
C ALA A 135 24.62 16.99 -16.87
N VAL A 136 23.34 16.97 -16.49
CA VAL A 136 22.82 17.79 -15.38
C VAL A 136 23.55 17.42 -14.09
N LEU A 137 23.66 16.12 -13.78
CA LEU A 137 24.39 15.67 -12.59
C LEU A 137 25.86 16.08 -12.64
N ALA A 138 26.53 15.95 -13.78
CA ALA A 138 27.94 16.33 -13.94
C ALA A 138 28.20 17.83 -13.66
N VAL A 139 27.25 18.72 -13.97
CA VAL A 139 27.36 20.14 -13.61
C VAL A 139 27.29 20.33 -12.09
N MET A 140 26.47 19.54 -11.39
CA MET A 140 26.37 19.60 -9.93
C MET A 140 27.60 18.96 -9.27
N GLU A 141 28.09 17.84 -9.80
CA GLU A 141 29.30 17.16 -9.33
C GLU A 141 30.56 17.99 -9.48
N ALA A 142 30.66 18.76 -10.58
CA ALA A 142 31.78 19.70 -10.78
C ALA A 142 31.89 20.76 -9.67
N GLU A 143 30.79 21.04 -8.97
CA GLU A 143 30.71 22.04 -7.91
C GLU A 143 30.72 21.43 -6.50
N GLY A 144 31.00 20.12 -6.40
CA GLY A 144 31.22 19.40 -5.15
C GLY A 144 30.02 18.58 -4.66
N TRP A 145 28.90 18.58 -5.37
CA TRP A 145 27.74 17.74 -5.01
C TRP A 145 27.95 16.29 -5.45
N SER A 146 27.16 15.38 -4.90
CA SER A 146 27.12 13.98 -5.36
C SER A 146 25.68 13.59 -5.66
N GLY A 147 25.47 12.55 -6.46
CA GLY A 147 24.13 12.08 -6.69
C GLY A 147 24.05 10.85 -7.56
N GLU A 148 22.83 10.39 -7.76
CA GLU A 148 22.53 9.22 -8.58
C GLU A 148 21.45 9.53 -9.60
N VAL A 149 21.67 9.04 -10.83
CA VAL A 149 20.68 9.07 -11.90
C VAL A 149 19.94 7.74 -11.93
N SER A 150 18.63 7.79 -11.72
CA SER A 150 17.74 6.65 -11.83
C SER A 150 16.66 6.92 -12.87
N PRO A 151 16.13 5.89 -13.54
CA PRO A 151 14.90 6.04 -14.30
C PRO A 151 13.82 6.59 -13.35
N TYR A 152 13.24 7.74 -13.69
CA TYR A 152 11.97 8.09 -13.06
C TYR A 152 10.94 7.19 -13.68
N ALA A 153 9.96 6.71 -12.92
CA ALA A 153 8.91 5.86 -13.46
C ALA A 153 8.14 6.64 -14.55
N SER A 154 8.60 6.56 -15.80
CA SER A 154 8.07 7.24 -16.98
C SER A 154 6.84 6.49 -17.52
N GLY A 155 6.13 5.85 -16.61
CA GLY A 155 5.22 4.75 -16.84
C GLY A 155 5.28 3.75 -15.68
N ILE A 156 4.12 3.20 -15.33
CA ILE A 156 3.97 2.15 -14.33
C ILE A 156 4.53 0.86 -14.94
N ASP A 157 5.80 0.55 -14.66
CA ASP A 157 6.44 -0.71 -15.08
C ASP A 157 6.30 -1.79 -14.00
N VAL A 158 6.70 -3.03 -14.31
CA VAL A 158 6.61 -4.19 -13.42
C VAL A 158 7.49 -4.05 -12.17
N ASP A 159 8.48 -3.16 -12.09
CA ASP A 159 9.20 -2.92 -10.82
C ASP A 159 8.37 -2.09 -9.81
N THR A 160 7.42 -1.29 -10.32
CA THR A 160 6.34 -0.64 -9.55
C THR A 160 5.46 -1.67 -8.80
N TYR A 161 5.55 -2.96 -9.17
CA TYR A 161 4.88 -4.10 -8.53
C TYR A 161 5.13 -4.23 -7.04
N ARG A 162 6.33 -3.87 -6.55
CA ARG A 162 6.64 -3.93 -5.11
C ARG A 162 5.95 -2.81 -4.31
N GLU A 163 5.77 -1.64 -4.91
CA GLU A 163 5.26 -0.44 -4.21
C GLU A 163 3.73 -0.29 -4.24
N TYR A 164 3.04 -1.07 -5.10
CA TYR A 164 1.59 -0.98 -5.34
C TYR A 164 0.87 -2.34 -5.26
N GLY A 165 1.31 -3.21 -4.33
CA GLY A 165 0.82 -4.60 -4.19
C GLY A 165 -0.71 -4.75 -4.16
N ASP A 166 -1.45 -3.79 -3.57
CA ASP A 166 -2.91 -3.80 -3.55
C ASP A 166 -3.54 -3.62 -4.94
N LEU A 167 -3.06 -2.66 -5.73
CA LEU A 167 -3.60 -2.42 -7.07
C LEU A 167 -3.27 -3.57 -8.02
N MET A 168 -2.12 -4.23 -7.83
CA MET A 168 -1.77 -5.44 -8.57
C MET A 168 -2.69 -6.61 -8.24
N ARG A 169 -3.06 -6.80 -6.96
CA ARG A 169 -4.07 -7.80 -6.58
C ARG A 169 -5.38 -7.55 -7.32
N VAL A 170 -5.89 -6.31 -7.33
CA VAL A 170 -7.12 -5.94 -8.06
C VAL A 170 -6.98 -6.17 -9.56
N LEU A 171 -5.83 -5.88 -10.17
CA LEU A 171 -5.57 -6.20 -11.58
C LEU A 171 -5.59 -7.73 -11.83
N GLY A 172 -5.02 -8.52 -10.94
CA GLY A 172 -5.10 -9.99 -11.01
C GLY A 172 -6.54 -10.51 -10.97
N VAL A 173 -7.37 -9.94 -10.09
CA VAL A 173 -8.82 -10.20 -10.04
C VAL A 173 -9.50 -9.83 -11.35
N ALA A 174 -9.17 -8.66 -11.91
CA ALA A 174 -9.72 -8.20 -13.19
C ALA A 174 -9.40 -9.17 -14.33
N LEU A 175 -8.15 -9.59 -14.45
CA LEU A 175 -7.68 -10.54 -15.48
C LEU A 175 -8.41 -11.88 -15.36
N LEU A 176 -8.48 -12.44 -14.15
CA LEU A 176 -9.21 -13.68 -13.89
C LEU A 176 -10.70 -13.54 -14.19
N GLY A 177 -11.33 -12.45 -13.77
CA GLY A 177 -12.75 -12.19 -14.02
C GLY A 177 -13.09 -12.10 -15.50
N VAL A 178 -12.26 -11.40 -16.29
CA VAL A 178 -12.40 -11.35 -17.75
C VAL A 178 -12.20 -12.74 -18.37
N ALA A 179 -11.16 -13.47 -17.97
CA ALA A 179 -10.90 -14.82 -18.47
C ALA A 179 -12.08 -15.77 -18.20
N VAL A 180 -12.63 -15.74 -16.99
CA VAL A 180 -13.80 -16.55 -16.60
C VAL A 180 -15.02 -16.18 -17.41
N LEU A 181 -15.40 -14.90 -17.48
CA LEU A 181 -16.62 -14.47 -18.17
C LEU A 181 -16.58 -14.73 -19.68
N VAL A 182 -15.41 -14.55 -20.30
CA VAL A 182 -15.22 -14.83 -21.73
C VAL A 182 -15.16 -16.33 -21.98
N GLY A 183 -14.38 -17.07 -21.19
CA GLY A 183 -14.27 -18.52 -21.33
C GLY A 183 -15.60 -19.24 -21.09
N ALA A 184 -16.29 -18.91 -19.99
CA ALA A 184 -17.65 -19.37 -19.69
C ALA A 184 -18.63 -19.09 -20.83
N GLY A 185 -18.64 -17.85 -21.30
CA GLY A 185 -19.52 -17.43 -22.39
C GLY A 185 -19.25 -18.20 -23.69
N THR A 186 -18.02 -18.64 -23.91
CA THR A 186 -17.62 -19.45 -25.07
C THR A 186 -18.05 -20.90 -24.89
N LEU A 187 -17.80 -21.49 -23.72
CA LEU A 187 -18.21 -22.86 -23.38
C LEU A 187 -19.74 -23.05 -23.43
N LEU A 188 -20.50 -22.06 -22.95
CA LEU A 188 -21.98 -22.07 -23.03
C LEU A 188 -22.50 -22.04 -24.48
N ARG A 189 -21.68 -21.63 -25.46
CA ARG A 189 -22.01 -21.62 -26.90
C ARG A 189 -21.44 -22.83 -27.64
N SER A 190 -20.92 -23.82 -26.93
CA SER A 190 -20.37 -25.07 -27.49
C SER A 190 -21.28 -25.77 -28.51
N ARG A 191 -22.60 -25.78 -28.30
CA ARG A 191 -23.58 -26.32 -29.26
C ARG A 191 -23.54 -25.58 -30.61
N ALA A 192 -23.45 -24.25 -30.59
CA ALA A 192 -23.36 -23.45 -31.81
C ALA A 192 -22.06 -23.72 -32.56
N HIS A 193 -20.94 -23.89 -31.83
CA HIS A 193 -19.66 -24.30 -32.42
C HIS A 193 -19.75 -25.70 -33.04
N GLY A 194 -20.40 -26.66 -32.37
CA GLY A 194 -20.64 -27.99 -32.92
C GLY A 194 -21.42 -27.97 -34.23
N VAL A 195 -22.47 -27.14 -34.33
CA VAL A 195 -23.24 -26.93 -35.57
C VAL A 195 -22.37 -26.32 -36.68
N GLN A 196 -21.55 -25.31 -36.36
CA GLN A 196 -20.64 -24.70 -37.34
C GLN A 196 -19.59 -25.71 -37.85
N ARG A 197 -19.07 -26.58 -36.97
CA ARG A 197 -18.14 -27.66 -37.34
C ARG A 197 -18.79 -28.72 -38.23
N LEU A 198 -20.06 -29.07 -37.99
CA LEU A 198 -20.81 -29.93 -38.90
C LEU A 198 -20.90 -29.35 -40.32
N HIS A 199 -21.01 -28.03 -40.42
CA HIS A 199 -21.00 -27.32 -41.70
C HIS A 199 -19.59 -27.10 -42.28
N GLY A 200 -18.55 -27.72 -41.71
CA GLY A 200 -17.18 -27.69 -42.23
C GLY A 200 -16.33 -26.50 -41.75
N ALA A 201 -16.80 -25.71 -40.78
CA ALA A 201 -15.97 -24.64 -40.22
C ALA A 201 -14.82 -25.20 -39.37
N GLY A 202 -13.58 -24.83 -39.70
CA GLY A 202 -12.43 -25.05 -38.82
C GLY A 202 -12.42 -24.09 -37.63
N SER A 203 -11.58 -24.35 -36.63
CA SER A 203 -11.46 -23.56 -35.40
C SER A 203 -11.18 -22.08 -35.65
N ILE A 204 -10.32 -21.79 -36.64
CA ILE A 204 -10.00 -20.42 -37.08
C ILE A 204 -11.24 -19.76 -37.70
N GLY A 205 -12.02 -20.50 -38.49
CA GLY A 205 -13.25 -19.99 -39.10
C GLY A 205 -14.31 -19.61 -38.05
N ILE A 206 -14.43 -20.41 -37.00
CA ILE A 206 -15.30 -20.15 -35.85
C ILE A 206 -14.83 -18.90 -35.11
N LEU A 207 -13.54 -18.83 -34.78
CA LEU A 207 -12.93 -17.69 -34.10
C LEU A 207 -13.14 -16.38 -34.90
N VAL A 208 -12.90 -16.39 -36.20
CA VAL A 208 -13.09 -15.21 -37.07
C VAL A 208 -14.56 -14.82 -37.16
N ALA A 209 -15.49 -15.77 -37.25
CA ALA A 209 -16.92 -15.48 -37.28
C ALA A 209 -17.41 -14.86 -35.96
N GLU A 210 -16.96 -15.39 -34.83
CA GLU A 210 -17.20 -14.84 -33.49
C GLU A 210 -16.64 -13.41 -33.38
N TRP A 211 -15.38 -13.23 -33.78
CA TRP A 211 -14.71 -11.95 -33.71
C TRP A 211 -15.39 -10.88 -34.57
N ARG A 212 -15.84 -11.22 -35.78
CA ARG A 212 -16.59 -10.28 -36.63
C ARG A 212 -17.89 -9.81 -35.98
N HIS A 213 -18.54 -10.67 -35.20
CA HIS A 213 -19.73 -10.30 -34.45
C HIS A 213 -19.41 -9.44 -33.21
N LEU A 214 -18.26 -9.68 -32.57
CA LEU A 214 -17.83 -8.99 -31.35
C LEU A 214 -17.06 -7.70 -31.60
N ALA A 215 -16.43 -7.53 -32.75
CA ALA A 215 -15.55 -6.40 -33.03
C ALA A 215 -16.29 -5.06 -32.93
N ARG A 216 -17.47 -4.95 -33.54
CA ARG A 216 -18.29 -3.72 -33.47
C ARG A 216 -18.69 -3.34 -32.04
N PRO A 217 -19.31 -4.23 -31.24
CA PRO A 217 -19.67 -3.88 -29.87
C PRO A 217 -18.43 -3.64 -28.99
N VAL A 218 -17.34 -4.38 -29.17
CA VAL A 218 -16.11 -4.14 -28.40
C VAL A 218 -15.50 -2.78 -28.73
N ILE A 219 -15.39 -2.41 -30.01
CA ILE A 219 -14.90 -1.09 -30.41
C ILE A 219 -15.83 0.02 -29.87
N ALA A 220 -17.15 -0.15 -30.01
CA ALA A 220 -18.12 0.82 -29.51
C ALA A 220 -18.02 0.98 -27.98
N LEU A 221 -17.86 -0.13 -27.23
CA LEU A 221 -17.66 -0.10 -25.79
C LEU A 221 -16.34 0.56 -25.41
N SER A 222 -15.23 0.24 -26.09
CA SER A 222 -13.92 0.83 -25.81
C SER A 222 -13.91 2.34 -26.08
N VAL A 223 -14.46 2.78 -27.22
CA VAL A 223 -14.59 4.21 -27.55
C VAL A 223 -15.55 4.90 -26.59
N GLY A 224 -16.69 4.28 -26.28
CA GLY A 224 -17.65 4.80 -25.31
C GLY A 224 -17.08 4.91 -23.90
N GLY A 225 -16.30 3.92 -23.46
CA GLY A 225 -15.61 3.92 -22.18
C GLY A 225 -14.54 5.01 -22.10
N LEU A 226 -13.77 5.20 -23.17
CA LEU A 226 -12.81 6.30 -23.27
C LEU A 226 -13.51 7.67 -23.24
N ALA A 227 -14.61 7.83 -23.97
CA ALA A 227 -15.39 9.06 -23.98
C ALA A 227 -16.02 9.35 -22.61
N MET A 228 -16.54 8.32 -21.92
CA MET A 228 -17.06 8.44 -20.55
C MET A 228 -15.95 8.80 -19.56
N LEU A 229 -14.77 8.18 -19.67
CA LEU A 229 -13.60 8.49 -18.86
C LEU A 229 -13.16 9.94 -19.05
N ALA A 230 -13.01 10.39 -20.30
CA ALA A 230 -12.68 11.79 -20.61
C ALA A 230 -13.75 12.76 -20.10
N GLY A 231 -15.04 12.43 -20.27
CA GLY A 231 -16.14 13.24 -19.75
C GLY A 231 -16.12 13.37 -18.23
N LEU A 232 -15.88 12.28 -17.52
CA LEU A 232 -15.77 12.27 -16.06
C LEU A 232 -14.57 13.10 -15.60
N LEU A 233 -13.39 12.91 -16.20
CA LEU A 233 -12.19 13.69 -15.90
C LEU A 233 -12.41 15.18 -16.18
N SER A 234 -13.07 15.53 -17.29
CA SER A 234 -13.41 16.93 -17.58
C SER A 234 -14.21 17.57 -16.46
N THR A 235 -15.12 16.83 -15.82
CA THR A 235 -15.92 17.35 -14.70
C THR A 235 -15.20 17.37 -13.36
N LEU A 236 -14.26 16.44 -13.13
CA LEU A 236 -13.60 16.28 -11.84
C LEU A 236 -12.29 17.07 -11.72
N ASN A 237 -11.47 17.08 -12.77
CA ASN A 237 -10.12 17.66 -12.74
C ASN A 237 -9.77 18.44 -14.02
N GLY A 238 -10.77 18.81 -14.84
CA GLY A 238 -10.56 19.62 -16.03
C GLY A 238 -9.70 18.94 -17.12
N LEU A 239 -9.69 17.60 -17.19
CA LEU A 239 -8.84 16.81 -18.10
C LEU A 239 -7.35 16.80 -17.75
N ALA A 240 -6.98 17.16 -16.51
CA ALA A 240 -5.61 17.04 -16.04
C ALA A 240 -5.07 15.61 -16.21
N GLN A 241 -3.83 15.51 -16.71
CA GLN A 241 -3.12 14.25 -17.01
C GLN A 241 -3.87 13.30 -17.97
N LEU A 242 -4.74 13.82 -18.85
CA LEU A 242 -5.47 13.01 -19.82
C LEU A 242 -4.56 12.10 -20.67
N PRO A 243 -3.41 12.56 -21.22
CA PRO A 243 -2.54 11.69 -22.01
C PRO A 243 -2.02 10.49 -21.19
N THR A 244 -1.61 10.72 -19.94
CA THR A 244 -1.11 9.69 -19.03
C THR A 244 -2.21 8.68 -18.70
N ILE A 245 -3.41 9.16 -18.34
CA ILE A 245 -4.55 8.31 -18.00
C ILE A 245 -5.02 7.50 -19.23
N VAL A 246 -5.13 8.14 -20.40
CA VAL A 246 -5.52 7.46 -21.64
C VAL A 246 -4.48 6.44 -22.08
N GLY A 247 -3.19 6.77 -21.95
CA GLY A 247 -2.10 5.83 -22.24
C GLY A 247 -2.17 4.60 -21.34
N LEU A 248 -2.40 4.79 -20.04
CA LEU A 248 -2.55 3.68 -19.09
C LEU A 248 -3.84 2.90 -19.33
N PHE A 249 -4.96 3.58 -19.59
CA PHE A 249 -6.23 2.95 -19.98
C PHE A 249 -6.04 2.05 -21.20
N ALA A 250 -5.36 2.52 -22.25
CA ALA A 250 -5.12 1.76 -23.46
C ALA A 250 -4.24 0.53 -23.19
N ARG A 251 -3.19 0.65 -22.36
CA ARG A 251 -2.32 -0.47 -21.97
C ARG A 251 -3.09 -1.51 -21.15
N LEU A 252 -3.83 -1.09 -20.13
CA LEU A 252 -4.65 -1.97 -19.29
C LEU A 252 -5.77 -2.64 -20.09
N LEU A 253 -6.46 -1.88 -20.94
CA LEU A 253 -7.48 -2.42 -21.84
C LEU A 253 -6.87 -3.42 -22.81
N GLY A 254 -5.72 -3.10 -23.41
CA GLY A 254 -4.99 -4.01 -24.30
C GLY A 254 -4.65 -5.32 -23.61
N LEU A 255 -4.16 -5.26 -22.36
CA LEU A 255 -3.88 -6.44 -21.55
C LEU A 255 -5.15 -7.27 -21.25
N LEU A 256 -6.24 -6.62 -20.81
CA LEU A 256 -7.51 -7.31 -20.51
C LEU A 256 -8.16 -7.90 -21.77
N LEU A 257 -8.08 -7.22 -22.91
CA LEU A 257 -8.53 -7.73 -24.20
C LEU A 257 -7.68 -8.90 -24.68
N LEU A 258 -6.36 -8.84 -24.49
CA LEU A 258 -5.47 -9.96 -24.78
C LEU A 258 -5.86 -11.17 -23.94
N THR A 259 -6.11 -10.99 -22.64
CA THR A 259 -6.61 -12.06 -21.76
C THR A 259 -7.96 -12.61 -22.25
N ALA A 260 -8.89 -11.75 -22.68
CA ALA A 260 -10.15 -12.17 -23.27
C ALA A 260 -9.94 -13.04 -24.53
N VAL A 261 -9.05 -12.61 -25.44
CA VAL A 261 -8.72 -13.35 -26.67
C VAL A 261 -8.08 -14.70 -26.33
N VAL A 262 -7.10 -14.74 -25.42
CA VAL A 262 -6.46 -15.98 -24.98
C VAL A 262 -7.48 -16.94 -24.36
N ALA A 263 -8.35 -16.44 -23.46
CA ALA A 263 -9.40 -17.24 -22.84
C ALA A 263 -10.39 -17.79 -23.89
N HIS A 264 -10.71 -16.99 -24.90
CA HIS A 264 -11.59 -17.40 -25.99
C HIS A 264 -10.97 -18.48 -26.87
N VAL A 265 -9.71 -18.30 -27.30
CA VAL A 265 -8.94 -19.29 -28.08
C VAL A 265 -8.80 -20.59 -27.30
N LEU A 266 -8.40 -20.51 -26.02
CA LEU A 266 -8.24 -21.68 -25.18
C LEU A 266 -9.56 -22.42 -25.00
N SER A 267 -10.67 -21.69 -24.84
CA SER A 267 -12.01 -22.30 -24.70
C SER A 267 -12.45 -23.03 -25.97
N ILE A 268 -12.18 -22.47 -27.16
CA ILE A 268 -12.45 -23.15 -28.43
C ILE A 268 -11.55 -24.38 -28.59
N ALA A 269 -10.25 -24.26 -28.28
CA ALA A 269 -9.31 -25.38 -28.35
C ALA A 269 -9.71 -26.53 -27.41
N LEU A 270 -10.17 -26.22 -26.19
CA LEU A 270 -10.74 -27.17 -25.25
C LEU A 270 -12.03 -27.83 -25.78
N THR A 271 -12.71 -27.24 -26.76
CA THR A 271 -13.81 -27.89 -27.48
C THR A 271 -13.32 -28.74 -28.65
N ASP A 272 -12.25 -28.37 -29.35
CA ASP A 272 -11.88 -28.95 -30.66
C ASP A 272 -11.53 -30.44 -30.67
N GLY A 273 -10.93 -30.97 -29.60
CA GLY A 273 -10.54 -32.38 -29.50
C GLY A 273 -11.69 -33.40 -29.41
N ARG A 274 -12.95 -32.98 -29.58
CA ARG A 274 -14.15 -33.80 -29.37
C ARG A 274 -14.79 -34.26 -30.68
N ARG A 275 -15.47 -35.41 -30.63
CA ARG A 275 -16.33 -35.89 -31.72
C ARG A 275 -17.44 -34.86 -31.96
N VAL A 276 -17.60 -34.46 -33.22
CA VAL A 276 -18.58 -33.44 -33.64
C VAL A 276 -20.01 -33.80 -33.23
N ILE A 277 -20.33 -35.10 -33.18
CA ILE A 277 -21.63 -35.63 -32.76
C ILE A 277 -21.95 -35.30 -31.29
N ASP A 278 -20.97 -35.36 -30.40
CA ASP A 278 -21.16 -35.14 -28.96
C ASP A 278 -21.30 -33.63 -28.67
N GLN A 279 -20.58 -32.79 -29.43
CA GLN A 279 -20.72 -31.34 -29.37
C GLN A 279 -22.09 -30.82 -29.84
N VAL A 280 -22.66 -31.46 -30.86
CA VAL A 280 -23.98 -31.07 -31.41
C VAL A 280 -25.11 -31.44 -30.45
N LYS A 281 -24.92 -32.51 -29.65
CA LYS A 281 -25.79 -32.87 -28.53
C LYS A 281 -25.62 -31.97 -27.30
N GLY A 282 -24.57 -31.13 -27.29
CA GLY A 282 -24.24 -30.28 -26.15
C GLY A 282 -23.63 -31.05 -24.97
N GLU A 283 -23.15 -32.28 -25.19
CA GLU A 283 -22.49 -33.07 -24.14
C GLU A 283 -21.09 -32.48 -23.85
N ILE A 284 -20.84 -32.10 -22.60
CA ILE A 284 -19.54 -31.63 -22.13
C ILE A 284 -18.77 -32.86 -21.61
N ASP A 285 -18.34 -33.73 -22.51
CA ASP A 285 -17.45 -34.83 -22.16
C ASP A 285 -15.99 -34.40 -22.37
N GLY A 286 -15.25 -34.24 -21.27
CA GLY A 286 -13.84 -33.90 -21.33
C GLY A 286 -13.22 -33.55 -19.99
N TRP A 287 -12.33 -34.42 -19.52
CA TRP A 287 -11.39 -34.14 -18.42
C TRP A 287 -10.65 -32.80 -18.62
N TRP A 288 -10.37 -32.43 -19.88
CA TRP A 288 -9.71 -31.16 -20.23
C TRP A 288 -10.53 -29.91 -19.90
N VAL A 289 -11.86 -29.97 -19.94
CA VAL A 289 -12.71 -28.85 -19.51
C VAL A 289 -12.61 -28.68 -18.00
N LEU A 290 -12.55 -29.79 -17.27
CA LEU A 290 -12.35 -29.78 -15.82
C LEU A 290 -10.97 -29.18 -15.47
N VAL A 291 -9.91 -29.58 -16.16
CA VAL A 291 -8.57 -28.99 -16.03
C VAL A 291 -8.60 -27.48 -16.30
N GLY A 292 -9.23 -27.05 -17.40
CA GLY A 292 -9.34 -25.62 -17.73
C GLY A 292 -10.09 -24.80 -16.68
N VAL A 293 -11.19 -25.34 -16.14
CA VAL A 293 -11.95 -24.70 -15.06
C VAL A 293 -11.10 -24.57 -13.79
N TYR A 294 -10.40 -25.63 -13.39
CA TYR A 294 -9.56 -25.60 -12.19
C TYR A 294 -8.28 -24.77 -12.36
N ALA A 295 -7.73 -24.66 -13.57
CA ALA A 295 -6.62 -23.78 -13.88
C ALA A 295 -6.94 -22.30 -13.62
N VAL A 296 -8.23 -21.93 -13.65
CA VAL A 296 -8.69 -20.57 -13.31
C VAL A 296 -9.24 -20.49 -11.89
N ARG A 297 -9.94 -21.53 -11.42
CA ARG A 297 -10.53 -21.59 -10.07
C ARG A 297 -9.47 -21.55 -8.97
N VAL A 298 -8.38 -22.31 -9.11
CA VAL A 298 -7.31 -22.36 -8.11
C VAL A 298 -6.65 -20.99 -7.92
N PRO A 299 -6.18 -20.29 -8.98
CA PRO A 299 -5.71 -18.91 -8.85
C PRO A 299 -6.76 -17.94 -8.30
N ALA A 300 -8.03 -18.06 -8.70
CA ALA A 300 -9.09 -17.18 -8.19
C ALA A 300 -9.30 -17.33 -6.68
N VAL A 301 -9.25 -18.56 -6.16
CA VAL A 301 -9.33 -18.81 -4.70
C VAL A 301 -8.09 -18.27 -3.99
N LEU A 302 -6.89 -18.46 -4.55
CA LEU A 302 -5.65 -17.91 -3.97
C LEU A 302 -5.69 -16.37 -3.91
N VAL A 303 -6.14 -15.72 -4.98
CA VAL A 303 -6.30 -14.26 -5.02
C VAL A 303 -7.38 -13.81 -4.03
N LEU A 304 -8.50 -14.53 -3.91
CA LEU A 304 -9.52 -14.23 -2.90
C LEU A 304 -8.94 -14.30 -1.49
N LEU A 305 -8.18 -15.34 -1.15
CA LEU A 305 -7.53 -15.48 0.15
C LEU A 305 -6.52 -14.34 0.39
N ALA A 306 -5.73 -13.97 -0.62
CA ALA A 306 -4.78 -12.86 -0.53
C ALA A 306 -5.47 -11.51 -0.30
N VAL A 307 -6.64 -11.28 -0.93
CA VAL A 307 -7.44 -10.06 -0.74
C VAL A 307 -8.11 -10.04 0.63
N VAL A 308 -8.58 -11.18 1.14
CA VAL A 308 -9.14 -11.29 2.50
C VAL A 308 -8.08 -10.96 3.54
N ALA A 309 -6.85 -11.45 3.35
CA ALA A 309 -5.73 -11.08 4.20
C ALA A 309 -5.46 -9.57 4.16
N ALA A 310 -5.33 -8.99 2.95
CA ALA A 310 -5.13 -7.55 2.77
C ALA A 310 -6.27 -6.71 3.37
N LEU A 311 -7.51 -7.18 3.28
CA LEU A 311 -8.68 -6.51 3.84
C LEU A 311 -8.62 -6.51 5.36
N GLY A 312 -8.34 -7.65 5.98
CA GLY A 312 -8.14 -7.73 7.43
C GLY A 312 -7.02 -6.80 7.90
N GLN A 313 -5.95 -6.71 7.10
CA GLN A 313 -4.86 -5.80 7.41
C GLN A 313 -5.27 -4.33 7.32
N SER A 314 -5.79 -3.92 6.18
CA SER A 314 -6.21 -2.53 5.94
C SER A 314 -7.35 -2.06 6.86
N ALA A 315 -8.27 -2.95 7.25
CA ALA A 315 -9.32 -2.63 8.22
C ALA A 315 -8.73 -2.26 9.58
N ARG A 316 -7.68 -2.98 9.99
CA ARG A 316 -7.01 -2.74 11.27
C ARG A 316 -6.11 -1.51 11.24
N VAL A 317 -5.37 -1.28 10.15
CA VAL A 317 -4.67 0.01 9.96
C VAL A 317 -5.68 1.14 10.09
N ALA A 318 -6.81 1.08 9.38
CA ALA A 318 -7.83 2.12 9.44
C ALA A 318 -8.41 2.33 10.85
N ASP A 319 -8.55 1.26 11.65
CA ASP A 319 -8.99 1.36 13.04
C ASP A 319 -7.93 2.01 13.95
N ILE A 320 -6.66 1.61 13.83
CA ILE A 320 -5.53 2.22 14.54
C ILE A 320 -5.44 3.71 14.20
N GLU A 321 -5.46 4.07 12.92
CA GLU A 321 -5.42 5.46 12.48
C GLU A 321 -6.63 6.26 12.96
N ASN A 322 -7.82 5.63 13.04
CA ASN A 322 -9.01 6.29 13.58
C ASN A 322 -8.86 6.63 15.06
N ARG A 323 -8.30 5.70 15.86
CA ARG A 323 -8.01 5.90 17.30
C ARG A 323 -6.97 7.01 17.49
N GLY A 324 -5.89 7.00 16.70
CA GLY A 324 -4.89 8.07 16.70
C GLY A 324 -5.49 9.43 16.37
N ARG A 325 -6.32 9.50 15.32
CA ARG A 325 -7.01 10.73 14.91
C ARG A 325 -7.90 11.30 16.00
N GLU A 326 -8.62 10.47 16.75
CA GLU A 326 -9.48 10.94 17.84
C GLU A 326 -8.68 11.59 18.96
N PHE A 327 -7.56 10.98 19.34
CA PHE A 327 -6.63 11.53 20.32
C PHE A 327 -6.03 12.86 19.85
N TRP A 328 -5.46 12.89 18.63
CA TRP A 328 -4.81 14.07 18.11
C TRP A 328 -5.76 15.25 17.88
N ARG A 329 -7.06 14.98 17.68
CA ARG A 329 -8.09 16.04 17.66
C ARG A 329 -8.19 16.79 18.98
N THR A 330 -7.82 16.17 20.09
CA THR A 330 -7.84 16.78 21.43
C THR A 330 -6.51 17.44 21.82
N ALA A 331 -5.41 17.10 21.14
CA ALA A 331 -4.06 17.59 21.44
C ALA A 331 -3.74 19.01 20.91
N GLY A 332 -4.71 19.68 20.27
CA GLY A 332 -4.59 21.08 19.86
C GLY A 332 -3.59 21.32 18.72
N ASP A 333 -2.82 22.41 18.81
CA ASP A 333 -1.91 22.90 17.77
C ASP A 333 -0.49 22.30 17.85
N ALA A 334 -0.35 21.10 18.44
CA ALA A 334 0.94 20.42 18.54
C ALA A 334 1.55 20.11 17.16
N VAL A 335 2.88 20.15 17.08
CA VAL A 335 3.64 20.01 15.83
C VAL A 335 4.82 19.05 15.96
N THR A 336 5.22 18.49 14.82
CA THR A 336 6.49 17.77 14.63
C THR A 336 7.37 18.52 13.64
N ILE A 337 8.68 18.28 13.74
CA ILE A 337 9.68 18.87 12.86
C ILE A 337 10.15 17.81 11.86
N GLY A 338 10.03 18.10 10.57
CA GLY A 338 10.67 17.34 9.51
C GLY A 338 12.07 17.85 9.25
N ILE A 339 13.03 16.94 9.15
CA ILE A 339 14.43 17.26 8.81
C ILE A 339 14.63 17.03 7.31
N ARG A 340 15.37 17.91 6.63
CA ARG A 340 15.69 17.75 5.21
C ARG A 340 16.38 16.40 5.01
N GLY A 341 15.97 15.61 4.01
CA GLY A 341 16.50 14.26 3.79
C GLY A 341 17.73 14.15 2.90
N TYR A 342 18.21 15.25 2.32
CA TYR A 342 19.28 15.24 1.32
C TYR A 342 20.60 15.85 1.81
N GLY A 343 20.70 16.25 3.07
CA GLY A 343 21.89 16.87 3.66
C GLY A 343 23.12 15.95 3.68
N GLY A 344 24.30 16.55 3.86
CA GLY A 344 25.55 15.83 4.10
C GLY A 344 25.63 15.33 5.54
N GLU A 345 26.39 14.26 5.79
CA GLU A 345 26.51 13.69 7.14
C GLU A 345 27.11 14.70 8.13
N ASP A 346 28.10 15.49 7.68
CA ASP A 346 28.69 16.60 8.43
C ASP A 346 27.69 17.70 8.82
N ASP A 347 26.76 18.08 7.93
CA ASP A 347 25.75 19.11 8.21
C ASP A 347 24.79 18.64 9.31
N TYR A 348 24.35 17.38 9.23
CA TYR A 348 23.56 16.78 10.30
C TYR A 348 24.36 16.73 11.59
N ARG A 349 25.62 16.27 11.53
CA ARG A 349 26.48 16.15 12.71
C ARG A 349 26.71 17.50 13.39
N ALA A 350 26.82 18.58 12.62
CA ALA A 350 26.93 19.95 13.12
C ALA A 350 25.62 20.48 13.73
N ALA A 351 24.46 20.06 13.20
CA ALA A 351 23.15 20.48 13.68
C ALA A 351 22.67 19.73 14.93
N ILE A 352 23.15 18.50 15.17
CA ILE A 352 22.75 17.65 16.30
C ILE A 352 22.77 18.40 17.64
N PRO A 353 23.85 19.09 18.05
CA PRO A 353 23.88 19.82 19.32
C PRO A 353 22.81 20.93 19.40
N GLY A 354 22.53 21.59 18.27
CA GLY A 354 21.51 22.64 18.19
C GLY A 354 20.10 22.10 18.39
N PHE A 355 19.77 20.96 17.75
CA PHE A 355 18.49 20.29 17.95
C PHE A 355 18.35 19.72 19.37
N ALA A 356 19.41 19.14 19.93
CA ALA A 356 19.38 18.66 21.31
C ALA A 356 19.14 19.81 22.30
N ALA A 357 19.79 20.96 22.10
CA ALA A 357 19.57 22.16 22.91
C ALA A 357 18.18 22.79 22.71
N LEU A 358 17.62 22.71 21.50
CA LEU A 358 16.22 23.11 21.23
C LEU A 358 15.26 22.24 22.04
N ILE A 359 15.37 20.92 21.90
CA ILE A 359 14.47 19.96 22.56
C ILE A 359 14.61 20.06 24.09
N ALA A 360 15.82 20.17 24.62
CA ALA A 360 16.03 20.33 26.06
C ALA A 360 15.43 21.63 26.61
N ALA A 361 15.53 22.74 25.87
CA ALA A 361 14.94 24.02 26.27
C ALA A 361 13.41 23.95 26.29
N GLU A 362 12.80 23.46 25.21
CA GLU A 362 11.33 23.32 25.12
C GLU A 362 10.80 22.29 26.13
N ALA A 363 11.53 21.20 26.40
CA ALA A 363 11.17 20.23 27.43
C ALA A 363 11.20 20.85 28.83
N SER A 364 12.22 21.66 29.14
CA SER A 364 12.30 22.38 30.43
C SER A 364 11.19 23.42 30.62
N ALA A 365 10.68 23.99 29.52
CA ALA A 365 9.50 24.86 29.52
C ALA A 365 8.17 24.09 29.61
N GLY A 366 8.24 22.76 29.51
CA GLY A 366 7.10 21.87 29.54
C GLY A 366 6.34 21.77 28.22
N HIS A 367 6.95 22.17 27.10
CA HIS A 367 6.37 22.24 25.77
C HIS A 367 6.77 21.07 24.86
N VAL A 368 7.35 20.01 25.41
CA VAL A 368 7.73 18.78 24.69
C VAL A 368 7.03 17.59 25.32
N VAL A 369 6.69 16.63 24.46
CA VAL A 369 6.34 15.26 24.82
C VAL A 369 7.25 14.34 24.00
N LEU A 370 8.02 13.49 24.68
CA LEU A 370 8.86 12.47 24.07
C LEU A 370 8.24 11.09 24.31
N VAL A 371 8.06 10.30 23.25
CA VAL A 371 7.62 8.91 23.36
C VAL A 371 8.32 8.02 22.33
N GLU A 372 9.06 7.02 22.80
CA GLU A 372 9.58 5.94 21.98
C GLU A 372 8.94 4.61 22.38
N GLN A 373 8.43 3.85 21.39
CA GLN A 373 7.69 2.60 21.60
C GLN A 373 8.58 1.35 21.63
N SER A 374 9.90 1.53 21.64
CA SER A 374 10.89 0.46 21.76
C SER A 374 12.25 1.05 22.12
N MET A 375 12.94 0.42 23.08
CA MET A 375 14.37 0.63 23.32
C MET A 375 15.23 -0.57 22.90
N GLY A 376 14.58 -1.66 22.45
CA GLY A 376 15.20 -2.96 22.26
C GLY A 376 14.26 -3.95 21.55
N GLU A 377 14.43 -5.24 21.81
CA GLU A 377 13.62 -6.28 21.20
C GLU A 377 12.27 -6.47 21.92
N GLU A 378 12.17 -6.06 23.19
CA GLU A 378 10.97 -6.18 24.00
C GLU A 378 9.90 -5.18 23.54
N ARG A 379 8.68 -5.70 23.40
CA ARG A 379 7.53 -4.93 22.93
C ARG A 379 6.74 -4.37 24.09
N GLY A 380 5.97 -3.31 23.84
CA GLY A 380 5.09 -2.72 24.87
C GLY A 380 5.86 -2.09 26.02
N VAL A 381 7.05 -1.57 25.73
CA VAL A 381 7.84 -0.71 26.60
C VAL A 381 7.76 0.70 26.01
N LEU A 382 7.43 1.69 26.84
CA LEU A 382 7.40 3.09 26.44
C LEU A 382 8.53 3.83 27.15
N LEU A 383 9.46 4.40 26.39
CA LEU A 383 10.42 5.36 26.92
C LEU A 383 9.83 6.77 26.75
N VAL A 384 9.64 7.47 27.85
CA VAL A 384 8.93 8.76 27.87
C VAL A 384 9.62 9.79 28.74
N ASP A 385 9.28 11.06 28.53
CA ASP A 385 9.66 12.16 29.43
C ASP A 385 8.53 12.52 30.41
N GLU A 386 8.78 13.46 31.32
CA GLU A 386 7.75 13.98 32.23
C GLU A 386 6.62 14.72 31.50
N GLY A 387 6.91 15.28 30.31
CA GLY A 387 5.88 15.87 29.44
C GLY A 387 4.78 14.88 29.07
N TYR A 388 5.15 13.63 28.84
CA TYR A 388 4.19 12.55 28.63
C TYR A 388 3.25 12.33 29.82
N LEU A 389 3.75 12.31 31.07
CA LEU A 389 2.91 12.12 32.26
C LEU A 389 1.92 13.29 32.48
N ARG A 390 2.26 14.49 31.99
CA ARG A 390 1.34 15.64 31.95
C ARG A 390 0.32 15.54 30.82
N ALA A 391 0.66 14.90 29.71
CA ALA A 391 -0.24 14.72 28.58
C ALA A 391 -1.18 13.51 28.72
N VAL A 392 -0.70 12.40 29.26
CA VAL A 392 -1.43 11.13 29.45
C VAL A 392 -1.66 10.87 30.92
N GLU A 393 -2.87 10.45 31.26
CA GLU A 393 -3.21 10.05 32.61
C GLU A 393 -2.62 8.66 32.90
N VAL A 394 -1.59 8.63 33.74
CA VAL A 394 -1.03 7.41 34.33
C VAL A 394 -1.33 7.44 35.82
N THR A 395 -1.97 6.41 36.35
CA THR A 395 -2.41 6.36 37.75
C THR A 395 -1.57 5.41 38.59
N ASP A 396 -1.36 5.76 39.85
CA ASP A 396 -0.73 4.91 40.85
C ASP A 396 -1.72 3.93 41.52
N GLY A 397 -1.24 3.13 42.47
CA GLY A 397 -2.06 2.17 43.23
C GLY A 397 -3.17 2.80 44.08
N GLY A 398 -3.12 4.12 44.33
CA GLY A 398 -4.16 4.89 45.01
C GLY A 398 -5.20 5.48 44.06
N GLY A 399 -4.99 5.37 42.74
CA GLY A 399 -5.81 6.02 41.72
C GLY A 399 -5.49 7.50 41.52
N GLU A 400 -4.40 7.99 42.11
CA GLU A 400 -3.92 9.36 41.89
C GLU A 400 -3.05 9.41 40.63
N ARG A 401 -3.09 10.54 39.93
CA ARG A 401 -2.30 10.72 38.70
C ARG A 401 -0.83 10.96 39.03
N ILE A 402 0.04 10.15 38.44
CA ILE A 402 1.49 10.35 38.46
C ILE A 402 1.79 11.50 37.49
N THR A 403 2.41 12.56 38.00
CA THR A 403 2.78 13.75 37.23
C THR A 403 4.27 14.05 37.32
N ASP A 404 4.88 13.74 38.46
CA ASP A 404 6.31 13.98 38.72
C ASP A 404 7.00 12.68 39.14
N VAL A 405 8.28 12.53 38.77
CA VAL A 405 9.16 11.42 39.15
C VAL A 405 10.38 11.94 39.91
N PRO A 406 11.14 11.09 40.64
CA PRO A 406 12.31 11.55 41.39
C PRO A 406 13.38 12.14 40.47
N ASP A 407 13.85 13.34 40.83
CA ASP A 407 14.98 13.98 40.15
C ASP A 407 16.21 13.06 40.16
N GLY A 408 16.84 12.91 38.99
CA GLY A 408 18.11 12.18 38.86
C GLY A 408 17.99 10.64 38.93
N ALA A 409 16.79 10.08 38.78
CA ALA A 409 16.57 8.63 38.63
C ALA A 409 15.68 8.34 37.42
N VAL A 410 15.94 7.22 36.73
CA VAL A 410 15.01 6.70 35.71
C VAL A 410 13.91 5.92 36.43
N THR A 411 12.65 6.26 36.21
CA THR A 411 11.54 5.60 36.89
C THR A 411 10.89 4.57 35.98
N VAL A 412 10.83 3.32 36.41
CA VAL A 412 10.16 2.23 35.69
C VAL A 412 8.80 1.98 36.36
N LEU A 413 7.73 2.29 35.65
CA LEU A 413 6.36 2.03 36.06
C LEU A 413 5.91 0.70 35.43
N GLU A 414 5.82 -0.34 36.27
CA GLU A 414 5.45 -1.70 35.87
C GLU A 414 3.99 -2.00 36.22
N PRO A 415 3.14 -2.39 35.25
CA PRO A 415 1.77 -2.82 35.53
C PRO A 415 1.69 -4.08 36.40
N GLU A 416 0.68 -4.15 37.27
CA GLU A 416 0.40 -5.35 38.07
C GLU A 416 0.20 -6.60 37.18
N GLY A 417 0.87 -7.70 37.52
CA GLY A 417 0.70 -8.98 36.82
C GLY A 417 1.56 -9.16 35.57
N VAL A 418 2.47 -8.25 35.27
CA VAL A 418 3.53 -8.46 34.27
C VAL A 418 4.41 -9.65 34.69
N PRO A 419 4.75 -10.57 33.77
CA PRO A 419 5.67 -11.67 34.06
C PRO A 419 7.05 -11.16 34.48
N VAL A 420 7.64 -11.78 35.50
CA VAL A 420 8.96 -11.42 36.04
C VAL A 420 10.05 -11.47 34.97
N GLU A 421 9.93 -12.39 34.00
CA GLU A 421 10.83 -12.51 32.86
C GLU A 421 10.80 -11.25 31.97
N ARG A 422 9.60 -10.69 31.76
CA ARG A 422 9.39 -9.50 30.92
C ARG A 422 9.91 -8.24 31.61
N SER A 423 9.61 -8.08 32.90
CA SER A 423 10.18 -7.00 33.72
C SER A 423 11.71 -7.04 33.71
N ARG A 424 12.30 -8.21 33.92
CA ARG A 424 13.77 -8.39 33.86
C ARG A 424 14.34 -8.09 32.47
N ALA A 425 13.64 -8.47 31.41
CA ALA A 425 14.05 -8.14 30.04
C ALA A 425 14.04 -6.63 29.80
N ALA A 426 12.95 -5.94 30.16
CA ALA A 426 12.83 -4.49 30.02
C ALA A 426 13.91 -3.73 30.81
N VAL A 427 14.21 -4.16 32.05
CA VAL A 427 15.30 -3.55 32.85
C VAL A 427 16.68 -3.85 32.24
N ALA A 428 16.89 -5.03 31.65
CA ALA A 428 18.13 -5.34 30.96
C ALA A 428 18.31 -4.50 29.69
N GLU A 429 17.23 -4.27 28.94
CA GLU A 429 17.22 -3.37 27.78
C GLU A 429 17.45 -1.92 28.18
N LEU A 430 16.86 -1.46 29.28
CA LEU A 430 17.14 -0.13 29.82
C LEU A 430 18.62 0.05 30.12
N ARG A 431 19.28 -0.94 30.74
CA ARG A 431 20.73 -0.88 31.00
C ARG A 431 21.55 -0.86 29.71
N GLN A 432 21.18 -1.70 28.73
CA GLN A 432 21.82 -1.67 27.43
C GLN A 432 21.62 -0.31 26.73
N TRP A 433 20.43 0.25 26.82
CA TRP A 433 20.13 1.59 26.30
C TRP A 433 20.99 2.66 26.99
N GLN A 434 21.14 2.62 28.31
CA GLN A 434 22.02 3.53 29.06
C GLN A 434 23.49 3.41 28.60
N GLU A 435 23.98 2.19 28.37
CA GLU A 435 25.31 1.94 27.81
C GLU A 435 25.46 2.57 26.41
N VAL A 436 24.47 2.39 25.54
CA VAL A 436 24.44 3.00 24.20
C VAL A 436 24.54 4.52 24.27
N GLN A 437 23.82 5.18 25.19
CA GLN A 437 23.88 6.64 25.37
C GLN A 437 25.30 7.16 25.66
N SER A 438 26.18 6.32 26.20
CA SER A 438 27.58 6.67 26.49
C SER A 438 28.58 6.28 25.40
N ALA A 439 28.18 5.38 24.50
CA ALA A 439 29.05 4.81 23.46
C ALA A 439 28.87 5.47 22.08
N VAL A 440 27.82 6.29 21.89
CA VAL A 440 27.55 7.00 20.65
C VAL A 440 28.49 8.20 20.41
N SER A 441 28.52 8.70 19.17
CA SER A 441 29.44 9.75 18.72
C SER A 441 29.37 11.05 19.54
N LEU A 442 28.20 11.40 20.06
CA LEU A 442 27.97 12.53 20.97
C LEU A 442 27.31 11.99 22.25
N PRO A 443 28.10 11.52 23.23
CA PRO A 443 27.56 10.76 24.35
C PRO A 443 26.91 11.65 25.42
N SER A 444 26.05 11.03 26.22
CA SER A 444 25.60 11.54 27.53
C SER A 444 26.19 10.65 28.63
N PRO A 445 27.38 10.98 29.18
CA PRO A 445 28.07 10.10 30.13
C PRO A 445 27.33 9.94 31.46
N GLU A 446 26.53 10.94 31.83
CA GLU A 446 25.77 10.97 33.09
C GLU A 446 24.65 9.92 33.12
N THR A 447 24.33 9.30 31.98
CA THR A 447 23.23 8.35 31.82
C THR A 447 23.57 6.93 32.29
N VAL A 448 24.85 6.53 32.26
CA VAL A 448 25.30 5.14 32.56
C VAL A 448 25.06 4.74 34.01
N ASP A 449 25.13 5.69 34.92
CA ASP A 449 25.06 5.45 36.37
C ASP A 449 23.73 5.94 36.98
N LEU A 450 22.73 6.28 36.16
CA LEU A 450 21.45 6.74 36.68
C LEU A 450 20.76 5.60 37.46
N PRO A 451 20.39 5.84 38.73
CA PRO A 451 19.64 4.86 39.50
C PRO A 451 18.27 4.62 38.87
N VAL A 452 17.78 3.39 39.00
CA VAL A 452 16.46 2.97 38.52
C VAL A 452 15.51 2.87 39.71
N ASP A 453 14.41 3.63 39.69
CA ASP A 453 13.31 3.54 40.65
C ASP A 453 12.17 2.71 40.06
N GLU A 454 11.98 1.49 40.55
CA GLU A 454 10.93 0.59 40.07
C GLU A 454 9.65 0.78 40.91
N ARG A 455 8.54 1.10 40.27
CA ARG A 455 7.21 1.25 40.89
C ARG A 455 6.18 0.40 40.20
N THR A 456 5.27 -0.17 40.98
CA THR A 456 4.14 -0.92 40.42
C THR A 456 2.93 0.00 40.24
N ILE A 457 2.28 -0.07 39.08
CA ILE A 457 1.04 0.65 38.75
C ILE A 457 -0.12 -0.34 38.53
N PRO A 458 -1.39 0.05 38.75
CA PRO A 458 -2.53 -0.83 38.49
C PRO A 458 -2.58 -1.31 37.04
N ALA A 459 -3.01 -2.56 36.85
CA ALA A 459 -3.31 -3.12 35.54
C ALA A 459 -4.63 -2.59 34.96
N GLY A 460 -4.83 -2.78 33.66
CA GLY A 460 -5.96 -2.29 32.87
C GLY A 460 -5.81 -0.86 32.34
N GLN A 461 -4.62 -0.26 32.40
CA GLN A 461 -4.38 1.09 31.90
C GLN A 461 -4.09 1.07 30.39
N LYS A 462 -4.75 1.96 29.64
CA LYS A 462 -4.53 2.13 28.19
C LYS A 462 -3.81 3.43 27.91
N LEU A 463 -2.57 3.34 27.49
CA LEU A 463 -1.65 4.47 27.38
C LEU A 463 -1.40 4.80 25.90
N PHE A 464 -1.46 6.09 25.56
CA PHE A 464 -1.31 6.56 24.18
C PHE A 464 0.17 6.65 23.79
N THR A 465 0.52 6.34 22.55
CA THR A 465 1.94 6.20 22.17
C THR A 465 2.52 7.39 21.41
N PHE A 466 1.73 8.44 21.18
CA PHE A 466 2.12 9.65 20.41
C PHE A 466 2.77 9.33 19.06
N ARG A 467 2.37 8.22 18.43
CA ARG A 467 2.83 7.87 17.09
C ARG A 467 2.51 9.02 16.13
N THR A 468 3.56 9.66 15.62
CA THR A 468 3.43 10.72 14.60
C THR A 468 3.92 10.26 13.24
N SER A 469 4.82 9.27 13.15
CA SER A 469 5.39 8.83 11.87
C SER A 469 5.24 7.32 11.64
N ASP A 470 5.32 6.90 10.37
CA ASP A 470 5.25 5.49 9.94
C ASP A 470 6.65 4.86 9.77
N HIS A 471 7.71 5.50 10.27
CA HIS A 471 9.10 5.07 10.01
C HIS A 471 9.54 3.85 10.82
N ASP A 472 8.88 3.58 11.94
CA ASP A 472 9.19 2.42 12.78
C ASP A 472 8.15 1.30 12.57
N PRO A 473 8.52 0.21 11.89
CA PRO A 473 7.62 -0.92 11.65
C PRO A 473 7.25 -1.68 12.93
N LEU A 474 7.95 -1.45 14.05
CA LEU A 474 7.66 -2.05 15.36
C LEU A 474 6.70 -1.20 16.20
N ALA A 475 6.67 0.12 15.99
CA ALA A 475 5.85 1.09 16.73
C ALA A 475 4.48 1.34 16.05
N THR A 476 3.63 0.32 15.99
CA THR A 476 2.41 0.34 15.14
C THR A 476 1.11 0.65 15.87
N GLU A 477 1.04 0.57 17.20
CA GLU A 477 -0.16 0.96 17.93
C GLU A 477 -0.18 2.45 18.24
N THR A 478 -1.39 3.02 18.26
CA THR A 478 -1.64 4.33 18.86
C THR A 478 -1.91 4.24 20.36
N MET A 479 -2.30 3.06 20.86
CA MET A 479 -2.54 2.82 22.29
C MET A 479 -2.03 1.44 22.71
N LEU A 480 -1.33 1.37 23.84
CA LEU A 480 -0.88 0.13 24.45
C LEU A 480 -1.67 -0.14 25.73
N GLU A 481 -2.03 -1.41 25.94
CA GLU A 481 -2.66 -1.89 27.17
C GLU A 481 -1.58 -2.45 28.09
N ASP A 482 -1.52 -1.94 29.31
CA ASP A 482 -0.51 -2.28 30.33
C ASP A 482 0.93 -2.33 29.80
N PRO A 483 1.45 -1.25 29.18
CA PRO A 483 2.86 -1.18 28.84
C PRO A 483 3.72 -0.90 30.08
N ILE A 484 4.98 -1.37 30.04
CA ILE A 484 5.99 -0.91 31.01
C ILE A 484 6.41 0.50 30.58
N VAL A 485 6.25 1.49 31.46
CA VAL A 485 6.58 2.88 31.15
C VAL A 485 7.87 3.27 31.85
N ILE A 486 8.87 3.68 31.08
CA ILE A 486 10.17 4.11 31.55
C ILE A 486 10.23 5.63 31.40
N VAL A 487 10.13 6.32 32.52
CA VAL A 487 10.09 7.77 32.60
C VAL A 487 11.50 8.29 32.87
N LEU A 488 11.98 9.13 31.95
CA LEU A 488 13.26 9.80 32.07
C LEU A 488 13.13 11.03 32.97
N PRO A 489 14.11 11.29 33.86
CA PRO A 489 14.10 12.47 34.73
C PRO A 489 14.31 13.77 33.95
N SER A 490 14.86 13.70 32.74
CA SER A 490 15.05 14.82 31.83
C SER A 490 15.40 14.28 30.45
N VAL A 491 15.00 14.97 29.38
CA VAL A 491 15.45 14.64 28.01
C VAL A 491 16.96 14.80 27.83
N SER A 492 17.64 15.55 28.70
CA SER A 492 19.10 15.74 28.67
C SER A 492 19.89 14.47 28.97
N VAL A 493 19.25 13.43 29.51
CA VAL A 493 19.88 12.11 29.71
C VAL A 493 19.98 11.32 28.40
N ILE A 494 19.30 11.75 27.35
CA ILE A 494 19.43 11.17 26.02
C ILE A 494 20.61 11.83 25.33
N ALA A 495 21.50 11.01 24.77
CA ALA A 495 22.62 11.49 23.99
C ALA A 495 22.11 12.38 22.83
N PRO A 496 22.73 13.53 22.53
CA PRO A 496 22.28 14.42 21.46
C PRO A 496 22.01 13.74 20.12
N SER A 497 22.84 12.77 19.72
CA SER A 497 22.64 12.01 18.48
C SER A 497 21.40 11.12 18.51
N GLU A 498 21.12 10.51 19.66
CA GLU A 498 19.92 9.68 19.86
C GLU A 498 18.68 10.55 19.95
N LEU A 499 18.75 11.72 20.57
CA LEU A 499 17.65 12.68 20.62
C LEU A 499 17.31 13.24 19.22
N PHE A 500 18.33 13.45 18.39
CA PHE A 500 18.14 13.79 16.98
C PHE A 500 17.53 12.62 16.18
N SER A 501 17.94 11.38 16.46
CA SER A 501 17.32 10.17 15.90
C SER A 501 15.86 10.01 16.35
N ALA A 502 15.54 10.34 17.60
CA ALA A 502 14.17 10.37 18.10
C ALA A 502 13.33 11.41 17.34
N LEU A 503 13.88 12.61 17.12
CA LEU A 503 13.24 13.67 16.34
C LEU A 503 12.95 13.23 14.89
N THR A 504 13.91 12.63 14.19
CA THR A 504 13.72 12.16 12.79
C THR A 504 12.69 11.04 12.70
N ARG A 505 12.58 10.18 13.72
CA ARG A 505 11.54 9.15 13.83
C ARG A 505 10.16 9.71 14.24
N GLY A 506 10.07 11.00 14.58
CA GLY A 506 8.83 11.62 15.05
C GLY A 506 8.44 11.26 16.49
N ALA A 507 9.40 10.79 17.30
CA ALA A 507 9.17 10.49 18.72
C ALA A 507 9.07 11.75 19.60
N VAL A 508 9.43 12.92 19.06
CA VAL A 508 9.39 14.22 19.74
C VAL A 508 8.24 15.05 19.21
N VAL A 509 7.34 15.47 20.09
CA VAL A 509 6.17 16.30 19.78
C VAL A 509 6.27 17.61 20.55
N PHE A 510 6.13 18.71 19.84
CA PHE A 510 6.14 20.04 20.44
C PHE A 510 4.70 20.53 20.61
N THR A 511 4.34 20.97 21.81
CA THR A 511 2.97 21.39 22.15
C THR A 511 2.73 22.89 21.98
N ASP A 512 3.80 23.68 21.85
CA ASP A 512 3.74 25.12 21.52
C ASP A 512 4.44 25.38 20.17
N PRO A 513 3.69 25.49 19.06
CA PRO A 513 4.30 25.71 17.75
C PRO A 513 4.96 27.10 17.61
N GLY A 514 4.50 28.09 18.38
CA GLY A 514 5.01 29.46 18.30
C GLY A 514 6.42 29.59 18.85
N SER A 515 6.73 28.90 19.96
CA SER A 515 8.07 28.87 20.54
C SER A 515 9.06 28.15 19.63
N VAL A 516 8.65 27.03 19.02
CA VAL A 516 9.50 26.21 18.16
C VAL A 516 10.00 26.96 16.93
N ALA A 517 9.12 27.66 16.22
CA ALA A 517 9.51 28.40 15.02
C ALA A 517 10.56 29.49 15.33
N ALA A 518 10.36 30.25 16.41
CA ALA A 518 11.32 31.26 16.85
C ALA A 518 12.64 30.60 17.32
N ALA A 519 12.56 29.49 18.04
CA ALA A 519 13.71 28.80 18.58
C ALA A 519 14.59 28.11 17.51
N ILE A 520 13.99 27.69 16.39
CA ILE A 520 14.69 27.20 15.19
C ILE A 520 15.48 28.34 14.53
N GLU A 521 14.88 29.52 14.38
CA GLU A 521 15.51 30.70 13.79
C GLU A 521 16.68 31.19 14.65
N ASP A 522 16.46 31.36 15.96
CA ASP A 522 17.48 31.82 16.92
C ASP A 522 18.71 30.91 16.99
N ARG A 523 18.53 29.61 16.71
CA ARG A 523 19.61 28.60 16.73
C ARG A 523 20.22 28.34 15.35
N GLY A 524 19.77 29.04 14.31
CA GLY A 524 20.26 28.85 12.94
C GLY A 524 19.93 27.47 12.36
N LEU A 525 18.85 26.82 12.81
CA LEU A 525 18.46 25.48 12.37
C LEU A 525 17.57 25.49 11.10
N SER A 526 17.16 26.67 10.64
CA SER A 526 16.25 26.83 9.48
C SER A 526 16.77 26.19 8.19
N GLU A 527 18.09 26.04 8.05
CA GLU A 527 18.70 25.38 6.90
C GLU A 527 18.66 23.84 6.96
N VAL A 528 18.34 23.27 8.10
CA VAL A 528 18.28 21.81 8.31
C VAL A 528 16.84 21.32 8.50
N VAL A 529 15.98 22.18 9.05
CA VAL A 529 14.53 21.96 9.10
C VAL A 529 13.96 22.04 7.67
N ALA A 530 13.16 21.03 7.32
CA ALA A 530 12.42 20.98 6.06
C ALA A 530 11.03 21.59 6.22
N PHE A 531 10.33 21.19 7.28
CA PHE A 531 8.94 21.60 7.51
C PHE A 531 8.54 21.43 8.97
N ILE A 532 7.47 22.12 9.37
CA ILE A 532 6.79 21.95 10.65
C ILE A 532 5.36 21.49 10.37
N THR A 533 4.99 20.32 10.85
CA THR A 533 3.68 19.71 10.52
C THR A 533 2.79 19.60 11.75
N PRO A 534 1.53 20.08 11.71
CA PRO A 534 0.55 19.80 12.76
C PRO A 534 0.22 18.31 12.86
N VAL A 535 0.32 17.75 14.06
CA VAL A 535 0.08 16.32 14.31
C VAL A 535 -1.36 15.89 13.98
N ALA A 536 -2.34 16.77 14.22
CA ALA A 536 -3.73 16.52 13.90
C ALA A 536 -3.98 16.39 12.40
N TYR A 537 -3.23 17.16 11.60
CA TYR A 537 -3.27 17.04 10.15
C TYR A 537 -2.68 15.69 9.72
N GLN A 538 -1.49 15.35 10.22
CA GLN A 538 -0.78 14.11 9.88
C GLN A 538 -1.63 12.87 10.19
N ALA A 539 -2.27 12.83 11.36
CA ALA A 539 -3.18 11.75 11.75
C ALA A 539 -4.41 11.65 10.83
N ASN A 540 -4.98 12.79 10.40
CA ASN A 540 -6.09 12.77 9.46
C ASN A 540 -5.65 12.29 8.07
N GLU A 541 -4.46 12.66 7.60
CA GLU A 541 -3.93 12.20 6.33
C GLU A 541 -3.66 10.69 6.34
N GLN A 542 -3.02 10.17 7.39
CA GLN A 542 -2.80 8.74 7.57
C GLN A 542 -4.12 7.95 7.60
N TYR A 543 -5.12 8.45 8.33
CA TYR A 543 -6.46 7.87 8.33
C TYR A 543 -7.12 7.83 6.95
N GLN A 544 -7.05 8.92 6.18
CA GLN A 544 -7.62 8.96 4.81
C GLN A 544 -6.89 8.00 3.86
N ARG A 545 -5.56 7.90 3.97
CA ARG A 545 -4.77 6.91 3.22
C ARG A 545 -5.19 5.48 3.58
N ALA A 546 -5.33 5.17 4.87
CA ALA A 546 -5.78 3.87 5.35
C ALA A 546 -7.19 3.51 4.85
N LEU A 547 -8.13 4.46 4.88
CA LEU A 547 -9.48 4.28 4.30
C LEU A 547 -9.45 4.06 2.78
N GLY A 548 -8.57 4.76 2.07
CA GLY A 548 -8.37 4.59 0.63
C GLY A 548 -7.96 3.16 0.30
N THR A 549 -6.92 2.65 0.99
CA THR A 549 -6.46 1.27 0.87
C THR A 549 -7.54 0.26 1.25
N HIS A 550 -8.25 0.49 2.35
CA HIS A 550 -9.36 -0.37 2.79
C HIS A 550 -10.48 -0.45 1.73
N SER A 551 -10.84 0.69 1.14
CA SER A 551 -11.86 0.78 0.09
C SER A 551 -11.45 0.01 -1.18
N ILE A 552 -10.19 0.11 -1.59
CA ILE A 552 -9.63 -0.66 -2.72
C ILE A 552 -9.74 -2.16 -2.43
N ASN A 553 -9.40 -2.60 -1.23
CA ASN A 553 -9.48 -4.00 -0.83
C ASN A 553 -10.93 -4.52 -0.75
N LEU A 554 -11.89 -3.70 -0.33
CA LEU A 554 -13.33 -4.05 -0.37
C LEU A 554 -13.82 -4.29 -1.81
N ILE A 555 -13.42 -3.42 -2.75
CA ILE A 555 -13.75 -3.59 -4.18
C ILE A 555 -13.08 -4.86 -4.72
N GLY A 556 -11.81 -5.09 -4.37
CA GLY A 556 -11.09 -6.31 -4.69
C GLY A 556 -11.79 -7.57 -4.16
N LEU A 557 -12.32 -7.52 -2.93
CA LEU A 557 -13.03 -8.64 -2.31
C LEU A 557 -14.31 -8.96 -3.09
N ALA A 558 -15.12 -7.94 -3.37
CA ALA A 558 -16.36 -8.11 -4.15
C ALA A 558 -16.05 -8.71 -5.54
N GLY A 559 -15.01 -8.20 -6.21
CA GLY A 559 -14.53 -8.73 -7.49
C GLY A 559 -14.13 -10.20 -7.39
N SER A 560 -13.21 -10.54 -6.48
CA SER A 560 -12.74 -11.92 -6.27
C SER A 560 -13.88 -12.89 -5.93
N ALA A 561 -14.80 -12.47 -5.06
CA ALA A 561 -15.94 -13.29 -4.65
C ALA A 561 -16.83 -13.63 -5.86
N VAL A 562 -17.09 -12.66 -6.74
CA VAL A 562 -17.83 -12.88 -7.98
C VAL A 562 -17.08 -13.86 -8.90
N VAL A 563 -15.76 -13.73 -9.05
CA VAL A 563 -14.95 -14.65 -9.88
C VAL A 563 -14.97 -16.08 -9.33
N VAL A 564 -14.80 -16.26 -8.02
CA VAL A 564 -14.86 -17.57 -7.37
C VAL A 564 -16.26 -18.18 -7.48
N LEU A 565 -17.32 -17.37 -7.38
CA LEU A 565 -18.69 -17.82 -7.59
C LEU A 565 -18.92 -18.30 -9.02
N LEU A 566 -18.48 -17.53 -10.01
CA LEU A 566 -18.64 -17.88 -11.42
C LEU A 566 -17.85 -19.14 -11.78
N THR A 567 -16.60 -19.26 -11.32
CA THR A 567 -15.80 -20.49 -11.53
C THR A 567 -16.41 -21.70 -10.85
N GLY A 568 -17.02 -21.52 -9.66
CA GLY A 568 -17.73 -22.59 -8.95
C GLY A 568 -18.97 -23.05 -9.70
N LEU A 569 -19.77 -22.10 -10.20
CA LEU A 569 -20.93 -22.42 -11.03
C LEU A 569 -20.52 -23.19 -12.29
N LEU A 570 -19.44 -22.79 -12.95
CA LEU A 570 -18.90 -23.50 -14.13
C LEU A 570 -18.42 -24.90 -13.77
N ALA A 571 -17.67 -25.05 -12.68
CA ALA A 571 -17.25 -26.37 -12.20
C ALA A 571 -18.46 -27.28 -11.92
N ALA A 572 -19.48 -26.75 -11.25
CA ALA A 572 -20.72 -27.48 -10.99
C ALA A 572 -21.46 -27.89 -12.27
N MET A 573 -21.59 -26.99 -13.25
CA MET A 573 -22.21 -27.30 -14.55
C MET A 573 -21.46 -28.40 -15.29
N VAL A 574 -20.12 -28.31 -15.34
CA VAL A 574 -19.27 -29.31 -16.00
C VAL A 574 -19.36 -30.66 -15.29
N LEU A 575 -19.36 -30.68 -13.96
CA LEU A 575 -19.50 -31.90 -13.16
C LEU A 575 -20.87 -32.57 -13.35
N VAL A 576 -21.96 -31.78 -13.38
CA VAL A 576 -23.31 -32.31 -13.63
C VAL A 576 -23.43 -32.86 -15.05
N GLU A 577 -22.88 -32.19 -16.05
CA GLU A 577 -22.95 -32.68 -17.43
C GLU A 577 -22.11 -33.94 -17.63
N LYS A 578 -20.88 -33.99 -17.07
CA LYS A 578 -20.01 -35.18 -17.11
C LYS A 578 -20.67 -36.40 -16.48
N ASP A 579 -21.31 -36.22 -15.32
CA ASP A 579 -21.94 -37.30 -14.56
C ASP A 579 -23.46 -37.39 -14.80
N ARG A 580 -23.98 -36.82 -15.89
CA ARG A 580 -25.42 -36.63 -16.14
C ARG A 580 -26.23 -37.92 -16.06
N ARG A 581 -25.71 -39.03 -16.62
CA ARG A 581 -26.35 -40.35 -16.53
C ARG A 581 -26.41 -40.86 -15.09
N ARG A 582 -25.33 -40.69 -14.33
CA ARG A 582 -25.24 -41.10 -12.93
C ARG A 582 -26.14 -40.24 -12.04
N ALA A 583 -26.16 -38.93 -12.27
CA ALA A 583 -27.05 -37.98 -11.60
C ALA A 583 -28.52 -38.34 -11.80
N PHE A 584 -28.93 -38.68 -13.03
CA PHE A 584 -30.28 -39.14 -13.33
C PHE A 584 -30.64 -40.42 -12.56
N VAL A 585 -29.78 -41.45 -12.60
CA VAL A 585 -30.03 -42.71 -11.87
C VAL A 585 -30.16 -42.46 -10.37
N HIS A 586 -29.27 -41.66 -9.78
CA HIS A 586 -29.30 -41.37 -8.34
C HIS A 586 -30.55 -40.59 -7.94
N HIS A 587 -30.97 -39.61 -8.75
CA HIS A 587 -32.22 -38.87 -8.52
C HIS A 587 -33.45 -39.80 -8.47
N PHE A 588 -33.57 -40.70 -9.43
CA PHE A 588 -34.66 -41.69 -9.45
C PHE A 588 -34.57 -42.73 -8.34
N SER A 589 -33.36 -43.04 -7.87
CA SER A 589 -33.14 -43.92 -6.71
C SER A 589 -33.31 -43.23 -5.35
N GLY A 590 -33.74 -41.95 -5.31
CA GLY A 590 -33.87 -41.19 -4.06
C GLY A 590 -32.53 -40.81 -3.40
N LEU A 591 -31.42 -40.98 -4.12
CA LEU A 591 -30.07 -40.64 -3.67
C LEU A 591 -29.77 -39.17 -4.02
N GLY A 592 -29.22 -38.44 -3.05
CA GLY A 592 -28.93 -37.00 -3.20
C GLY A 592 -27.74 -36.66 -4.12
N PRO A 593 -27.54 -35.38 -4.44
CA PRO A 593 -26.49 -34.91 -5.36
C PRO A 593 -25.07 -35.20 -4.87
N LEU A 594 -24.86 -35.30 -3.55
CA LEU A 594 -23.55 -35.59 -2.94
C LEU A 594 -23.01 -36.97 -3.33
N SER A 595 -23.87 -38.00 -3.41
CA SER A 595 -23.44 -39.36 -3.76
C SER A 595 -23.23 -39.55 -5.26
N ALA A 596 -23.97 -38.78 -6.09
CA ALA A 596 -23.81 -38.77 -7.53
C ALA A 596 -22.45 -38.17 -7.97
N HIS A 597 -21.98 -37.12 -7.27
CA HIS A 597 -20.79 -36.35 -7.66
C HIS A 597 -19.60 -36.49 -6.71
N ARG A 598 -19.55 -37.56 -5.90
CA ARG A 598 -18.53 -37.77 -4.83
C ARG A 598 -17.08 -37.55 -5.28
N THR A 599 -16.71 -37.97 -6.49
CA THR A 599 -15.33 -37.85 -6.99
C THR A 599 -14.97 -36.41 -7.37
N GLY A 600 -15.94 -35.64 -7.88
CA GLY A 600 -15.76 -34.22 -8.15
C GLY A 600 -15.66 -33.41 -6.87
N LEU A 601 -16.47 -33.76 -5.86
CA LEU A 601 -16.41 -33.15 -4.53
C LEU A 601 -15.10 -33.47 -3.79
N LEU A 602 -14.57 -34.69 -3.93
CA LEU A 602 -13.25 -35.03 -3.39
C LEU A 602 -12.13 -34.24 -4.06
N LEU A 603 -12.17 -34.09 -5.39
CA LEU A 603 -11.19 -33.28 -6.12
C LEU A 603 -11.23 -31.82 -5.66
N GLU A 604 -12.43 -31.23 -5.57
CA GLU A 604 -12.61 -29.87 -5.07
C GLU A 604 -12.08 -29.75 -3.64
N GLY A 605 -12.43 -30.69 -2.75
CA GLY A 605 -11.99 -30.69 -1.36
C GLY A 605 -10.47 -30.74 -1.24
N VAL A 606 -9.79 -31.57 -2.04
CA VAL A 606 -8.33 -31.65 -2.08
C VAL A 606 -7.72 -30.35 -2.61
N LEU A 607 -8.28 -29.76 -3.67
CA LEU A 607 -7.76 -28.52 -4.24
C LEU A 607 -7.96 -27.33 -3.30
N LEU A 608 -9.13 -27.19 -2.69
CA LEU A 608 -9.42 -26.16 -1.71
C LEU A 608 -8.53 -26.32 -0.46
N ALA A 609 -8.35 -27.54 0.03
CA ALA A 609 -7.44 -27.81 1.13
C ALA A 609 -5.99 -27.48 0.76
N ALA A 610 -5.54 -27.86 -0.45
CA ALA A 610 -4.20 -27.52 -0.93
C ALA A 610 -4.01 -26.00 -1.07
N THR A 611 -4.99 -25.25 -1.59
CA THR A 611 -4.92 -23.78 -1.68
C THR A 611 -4.91 -23.13 -0.31
N LEU A 612 -5.70 -23.66 0.64
CA LEU A 612 -5.72 -23.17 2.02
C LEU A 612 -4.37 -23.41 2.69
N VAL A 613 -3.81 -24.61 2.56
CA VAL A 613 -2.48 -24.95 3.08
C VAL A 613 -1.42 -24.06 2.44
N LEU A 614 -1.47 -23.85 1.12
CA LEU A 614 -0.52 -22.97 0.43
C LEU A 614 -0.61 -21.51 0.90
N ALA A 615 -1.81 -21.03 1.23
CA ALA A 615 -2.01 -19.68 1.74
C ALA A 615 -1.61 -19.52 3.21
N VAL A 616 -1.92 -20.51 4.04
CA VAL A 616 -1.79 -20.42 5.51
C VAL A 616 -0.46 -20.98 6.01
N ALA A 617 0.06 -22.07 5.44
CA ALA A 617 1.30 -22.69 5.93
C ALA A 617 2.50 -21.73 5.92
N PRO A 618 2.73 -20.90 4.88
CA PRO A 618 3.81 -19.91 4.93
C PRO A 618 3.66 -18.90 6.06
N MET A 619 2.44 -18.61 6.53
CA MET A 619 2.22 -17.71 7.67
C MET A 619 2.66 -18.35 9.00
N TRP A 620 2.51 -19.67 9.13
CA TRP A 620 2.88 -20.41 10.35
C TRP A 620 4.35 -20.86 10.38
N PHE A 621 4.97 -21.06 9.22
CA PHE A 621 6.33 -21.63 9.11
C PHE A 621 7.42 -20.63 8.71
N ARG A 622 7.08 -19.39 8.35
CA ARG A 622 8.10 -18.36 8.18
C ARG A 622 8.66 -17.97 9.55
N ASP A 623 9.98 -17.79 9.62
CA ASP A 623 10.64 -17.22 10.79
C ASP A 623 9.99 -15.85 11.07
N PRO A 624 9.53 -15.57 12.31
CA PRO A 624 8.97 -14.27 12.67
C PRO A 624 9.85 -13.08 12.23
N ARG A 625 11.17 -13.29 12.12
CA ARG A 625 12.14 -12.30 11.64
C ARG A 625 12.07 -12.03 10.13
N ASP A 626 11.66 -13.00 9.31
CA ASP A 626 11.52 -12.85 7.84
C ASP A 626 10.14 -12.29 7.41
N VAL A 627 9.15 -12.28 8.33
CA VAL A 627 7.76 -11.83 8.09
C VAL A 627 7.58 -10.32 8.27
N GLN A 628 8.61 -9.63 8.77
CA GLN A 628 8.62 -8.21 9.17
C GLN A 628 8.23 -7.21 8.06
N THR A 629 8.12 -7.64 6.80
CA THR A 629 7.81 -6.75 5.66
C THR A 629 6.37 -6.82 5.13
N VAL A 630 5.55 -7.81 5.51
CA VAL A 630 4.23 -8.00 4.87
C VAL A 630 3.07 -8.27 5.84
N LEU A 631 3.30 -8.76 7.07
CA LEU A 631 2.21 -9.07 8.02
C LEU A 631 2.28 -8.28 9.35
N ASP A 632 3.17 -7.30 9.48
CA ASP A 632 3.34 -6.51 10.72
C ASP A 632 2.29 -5.40 10.86
N LEU A 633 1.13 -5.79 11.34
CA LEU A 633 0.18 -4.92 12.03
C LEU A 633 0.41 -4.97 13.53
N GLY A 634 1.67 -4.99 13.96
CA GLY A 634 2.30 -5.24 15.27
C GLY A 634 1.58 -4.95 16.59
N THR A 635 0.31 -5.34 16.70
CA THR A 635 -0.58 -4.92 17.80
C THR A 635 -1.46 -6.03 18.35
N VAL A 636 -1.25 -7.24 17.85
CA VAL A 636 -1.91 -8.46 18.27
C VAL A 636 -0.81 -9.49 18.30
N ASP A 637 -0.81 -10.29 19.37
CA ASP A 637 -0.05 -11.53 19.44
C ASP A 637 -0.03 -12.14 18.04
N THR A 638 1.15 -12.25 17.43
CA THR A 638 1.29 -12.74 16.05
C THR A 638 0.54 -14.07 15.88
N SER A 639 0.45 -14.85 16.97
CA SER A 639 -0.37 -16.04 17.04
C SER A 639 -1.87 -15.75 16.85
N THR A 640 -2.44 -14.77 17.56
CA THR A 640 -3.86 -14.38 17.47
C THR A 640 -4.19 -13.79 16.10
N PHE A 641 -3.33 -12.96 15.51
CA PHE A 641 -3.57 -12.44 14.15
C PHE A 641 -3.48 -13.56 13.10
N VAL A 642 -2.49 -14.45 13.21
CA VAL A 642 -2.39 -15.64 12.34
C VAL A 642 -3.59 -16.56 12.56
N ILE A 643 -4.11 -16.70 13.78
CA ILE A 643 -5.35 -17.43 14.08
C ILE A 643 -6.56 -16.77 13.41
N GLU A 644 -6.74 -15.45 13.54
CA GLU A 644 -7.83 -14.71 12.90
C GLU A 644 -7.78 -14.84 11.37
N GLN A 645 -6.60 -14.65 10.78
CA GLN A 645 -6.39 -14.81 9.34
C GLN A 645 -6.61 -16.25 8.88
N THR A 646 -6.17 -17.23 9.67
CA THR A 646 -6.44 -18.65 9.42
C THR A 646 -7.94 -18.93 9.50
N ALA A 647 -8.65 -18.39 10.48
CA ALA A 647 -10.09 -18.55 10.66
C ALA A 647 -10.88 -17.91 9.51
N LEU A 648 -10.47 -16.72 9.05
CA LEU A 648 -11.03 -16.07 7.87
C LEU A 648 -10.78 -16.91 6.61
N ALA A 649 -9.55 -17.38 6.40
CA ALA A 649 -9.19 -18.23 5.26
C ALA A 649 -9.97 -19.56 5.25
N VAL A 650 -10.12 -20.20 6.41
CA VAL A 650 -10.93 -21.41 6.59
C VAL A 650 -12.39 -21.10 6.27
N THR A 651 -12.95 -20.03 6.84
CA THR A 651 -14.35 -19.61 6.59
C THR A 651 -14.61 -19.38 5.10
N VAL A 652 -13.72 -18.65 4.42
CA VAL A 652 -13.83 -18.38 2.97
C VAL A 652 -13.73 -19.67 2.16
N THR A 653 -12.84 -20.59 2.53
CA THR A 653 -12.68 -21.88 1.87
C THR A 653 -13.94 -22.75 2.04
N VAL A 654 -14.49 -22.79 3.26
CA VAL A 654 -15.75 -23.50 3.57
C VAL A 654 -16.92 -22.88 2.80
N LEU A 655 -17.03 -21.56 2.76
CA LEU A 655 -18.06 -20.85 1.99
C LEU A 655 -17.94 -21.14 0.48
N SER A 656 -16.73 -21.16 -0.07
CA SER A 656 -16.47 -21.52 -1.47
C SER A 656 -16.90 -22.96 -1.76
N GLY A 657 -16.61 -23.90 -0.85
CA GLY A 657 -17.07 -25.29 -0.96
C GLY A 657 -18.59 -25.43 -0.85
N ALA A 658 -19.21 -24.76 0.12
CA ALA A 658 -20.66 -24.74 0.31
C ALA A 658 -21.38 -24.16 -0.91
N LEU A 659 -20.82 -23.09 -1.50
CA LEU A 659 -21.32 -22.48 -2.73
C LEU A 659 -21.27 -23.46 -3.89
N LEU A 660 -20.18 -24.22 -4.05
CA LEU A 660 -20.10 -25.27 -5.07
C LEU A 660 -21.18 -26.34 -4.85
N VAL A 661 -21.36 -26.81 -3.62
CA VAL A 661 -22.39 -27.80 -3.27
C VAL A 661 -23.79 -27.27 -3.58
N ALA A 662 -24.07 -26.00 -3.28
CA ALA A 662 -25.32 -25.35 -3.62
C ALA A 662 -25.53 -25.26 -5.15
N CYS A 663 -24.50 -24.84 -5.90
CA CYS A 663 -24.52 -24.80 -7.36
C CYS A 663 -24.74 -26.20 -7.97
N LEU A 664 -24.09 -27.23 -7.42
CA LEU A 664 -24.28 -28.63 -7.81
C LEU A 664 -25.72 -29.07 -7.56
N GLY A 665 -26.29 -28.76 -6.39
CA GLY A 665 -27.69 -29.07 -6.06
C GLY A 665 -28.68 -28.42 -7.04
N LEU A 666 -28.49 -27.13 -7.33
CA LEU A 666 -29.33 -26.39 -8.29
C LEU A 666 -29.21 -26.95 -9.71
N ALA A 667 -27.99 -27.21 -10.17
CA ALA A 667 -27.73 -27.80 -11.48
C ALA A 667 -28.31 -29.22 -11.60
N HIS A 668 -28.21 -30.03 -10.54
CA HIS A 668 -28.77 -31.37 -10.46
C HIS A 668 -30.31 -31.37 -10.58
N VAL A 669 -31.01 -30.48 -9.85
CA VAL A 669 -32.47 -30.32 -9.95
C VAL A 669 -32.89 -29.87 -11.35
N ARG A 670 -32.16 -28.93 -11.95
CA ARG A 670 -32.45 -28.44 -13.31
C ARG A 670 -32.27 -29.52 -14.37
N ALA A 671 -31.21 -30.30 -14.27
CA ALA A 671 -30.95 -31.42 -15.17
C ALA A 671 -32.07 -32.48 -15.10
N ALA A 672 -32.56 -32.79 -13.88
CA ALA A 672 -33.67 -33.73 -13.67
C ALA A 672 -35.00 -33.26 -14.29
N ARG A 673 -35.34 -31.96 -14.19
CA ARG A 673 -36.59 -31.40 -14.73
C ARG A 673 -36.64 -31.30 -16.25
N SER A 674 -35.49 -31.12 -16.91
CA SER A 674 -35.43 -30.89 -18.36
C SER A 674 -35.94 -32.05 -19.24
N ARG A 675 -36.17 -33.25 -18.68
CA ARG A 675 -36.72 -34.41 -19.41
C ARG A 675 -38.22 -34.63 -19.26
N SER A 676 -38.92 -33.93 -18.36
CA SER A 676 -40.36 -34.16 -18.19
C SER A 676 -41.22 -33.52 -19.29
N VAL A 677 -40.61 -32.89 -20.30
CA VAL A 677 -41.29 -32.16 -21.38
C VAL A 677 -41.11 -32.83 -22.76
N ASP A 678 -40.11 -33.71 -22.91
CA ASP A 678 -39.79 -34.39 -24.20
C ASP A 678 -40.07 -35.91 -24.16
N SER A 679 -40.95 -36.37 -23.26
CA SER A 679 -41.43 -37.77 -23.20
C SER A 679 -42.87 -37.88 -23.67
#